data_AF-A0AB36RI92-F1
#
_entry.id   AF-A0AB36RI92-F1
#
_cell.length_a   1.000
_cell.length_b   1.000
_cell.length_c   1.000
_cell.angle_alpha   90.00
_cell.angle_beta   90.00
_cell.angle_gamma   90.00
#
_symmetry.space_group_name_H-M   'P 1'
#
loop_
_entity.id
_entity.type
_entity.pdbx_description
1 polymer ?
#
loop_
_entity_poly.entity_id
_entity_poly.type
_entity_poly.pdbx_seq_one_letter_code
_entity_poly.pdbx_strand_id
1 'polypeptide(L)'
;MLSDHDRGAVVARTINKSPKAAARFALKIKSVKLRDYFALAASGNFYSYAELIAILRRCRANTPSESDTIKQWDVECLIALAQVLGNQRLEETDLEDARLILTVVAAVFGKKSLSREDRLLLAEIVGECGDWETAAYILEQFGLKESNSPQYQFTVANRYAGSGGNSAKWLEAVNRIYSGSGFSSLSLPPSAPTNLDQLNSEPPSAKTIEGGPLVSVIVPTYEGADRIETALESLVAQTWKNLEIIVVDDGSSTENVDKLERVVLGYPSVRLVPLENNKGAYVARNEGLRQASGELVTVHDDDDWSHPEKIAEQVEYLLEHESLAGTISKHARVTEDLKFTRINRRPMYAQNNMSSLLLRTVDARALGGWDEVNRGADEEFTLRLQQVTGKKIECCSEIPLSFTRTHDRSLTSGEILRGFQDPSRMFYHSAFTEAHKRVDEFHSEAQVVPLPADMEAGGRGADFGKYDYGYVLDTKIDDFILSTAIAELRELDRLGYRVAIIQHHSLDGATKPLVAPAVLRMIRETGVDFLSFKNKAEFDYFIVRDARAFEFGECTPTKLRPKHLAIVATTGEQDETPVSRIDEHALDSLSAVFNRAPREIEIFSDWVGLAPYEQVDFSSWKPKEKLVVGRGAAATPAHWPSKASELRDVYGSNELYDVLLVDDFNQNCARIGEVLRDNARFVPANDYDRRRFLSDIDVWVDMGAPHSSASEDVLSAIAAGVVVVLRSGAEDVYGDAVLFAKPNGVKTVLKRLREFPLLYELQRERGINSLPATWDRATFGKYLDALREK
;
A
#
# COMPACT_ATOMS: atom_id res chain seq x y z
N MET A 1 -5.63 0.79 32.95
CA MET A 1 -5.02 -0.22 32.06
C MET A 1 -6.11 -1.24 31.74
N LEU A 2 -6.29 -1.62 30.47
CA LEU A 2 -6.98 -2.89 30.19
C LEU A 2 -6.02 -4.00 30.62
N SER A 3 -6.51 -5.07 31.22
CA SER A 3 -5.66 -6.24 31.43
C SER A 3 -5.23 -6.78 30.05
N ASP A 4 -4.05 -7.40 29.93
CA ASP A 4 -3.61 -8.07 28.69
C ASP A 4 -4.69 -9.02 28.14
N HIS A 5 -5.49 -9.59 29.05
CA HIS A 5 -6.63 -10.45 28.73
C HIS A 5 -7.78 -9.70 28.02
N ASP A 6 -8.18 -8.52 28.51
CA ASP A 6 -9.23 -7.71 27.89
C ASP A 6 -8.81 -7.20 26.51
N ARG A 7 -7.52 -6.88 26.35
CA ARG A 7 -6.95 -6.42 25.08
C ARG A 7 -6.81 -7.56 24.07
N GLY A 8 -6.33 -8.72 24.50
CA GLY A 8 -6.33 -9.96 23.72
C GLY A 8 -7.70 -10.22 23.09
N ALA A 9 -8.76 -10.08 23.88
CA ALA A 9 -10.13 -10.24 23.41
C ALA A 9 -10.59 -9.17 22.41
N VAL A 10 -10.06 -7.94 22.46
CA VAL A 10 -10.38 -6.87 21.48
C VAL A 10 -9.71 -7.13 20.14
N VAL A 11 -8.41 -7.44 20.15
CA VAL A 11 -7.65 -7.74 18.92
C VAL A 11 -8.17 -9.01 18.27
N ALA A 12 -8.41 -10.08 19.04
CA ALA A 12 -9.00 -11.31 18.53
C ALA A 12 -10.39 -11.10 17.93
N ARG A 13 -11.25 -10.26 18.53
CA ARG A 13 -12.53 -9.87 17.94
C ARG A 13 -12.36 -9.12 16.61
N THR A 14 -11.33 -8.30 16.48
CA THR A 14 -11.02 -7.57 15.25
C THR A 14 -10.55 -8.53 14.15
N ILE A 15 -9.70 -9.50 14.50
CA ILE A 15 -9.29 -10.58 13.59
C ILE A 15 -10.51 -11.39 13.13
N ASN A 16 -11.38 -11.81 14.05
CA ASN A 16 -12.59 -12.59 13.71
C ASN A 16 -13.53 -11.86 12.75
N LYS A 17 -13.61 -10.51 12.79
CA LYS A 17 -14.41 -9.74 11.84
C LYS A 17 -13.86 -9.81 10.41
N SER A 18 -12.54 -9.92 10.24
CA SER A 18 -11.91 -9.99 8.93
C SER A 18 -10.55 -10.71 8.95
N PRO A 19 -10.52 -12.05 9.06
CA PRO A 19 -9.27 -12.81 9.21
C PRO A 19 -8.30 -12.58 8.05
N LYS A 20 -8.83 -12.45 6.82
CA LYS A 20 -8.04 -12.17 5.62
C LYS A 20 -7.40 -10.78 5.63
N ALA A 21 -8.07 -9.75 6.17
CA ALA A 21 -7.50 -8.41 6.26
C ALA A 21 -6.40 -8.37 7.32
N ALA A 22 -6.64 -9.00 8.48
CA ALA A 22 -5.63 -9.17 9.52
C ALA A 22 -4.41 -9.94 9.01
N ALA A 23 -4.59 -11.00 8.21
CA ALA A 23 -3.46 -11.77 7.66
C ALA A 23 -2.62 -10.93 6.69
N ARG A 24 -3.27 -10.09 5.86
CA ARG A 24 -2.54 -9.13 5.01
C ARG A 24 -1.79 -8.10 5.84
N PHE A 25 -2.37 -7.64 6.95
CA PHE A 25 -1.68 -6.74 7.87
C PHE A 25 -0.45 -7.42 8.47
N ALA A 26 -0.60 -8.59 9.08
CA ALA A 26 0.52 -9.34 9.67
C ALA A 26 1.69 -9.54 8.69
N LEU A 27 1.40 -9.89 7.43
CA LEU A 27 2.43 -10.02 6.39
C LEU A 27 3.13 -8.69 6.06
N LYS A 28 2.40 -7.56 6.05
CA LYS A 28 2.96 -6.22 5.75
C LYS A 28 3.90 -5.71 6.83
N ILE A 29 3.63 -6.01 8.09
CA ILE A 29 4.47 -5.57 9.23
C ILE A 29 5.39 -6.68 9.75
N LYS A 30 5.32 -7.86 9.13
CA LYS A 30 6.13 -9.03 9.50
C LYS A 30 5.97 -9.42 10.98
N SER A 31 4.79 -9.25 11.56
CA SER A 31 4.57 -9.50 13.00
C SER A 31 4.61 -11.00 13.33
N VAL A 32 5.34 -11.34 14.38
CA VAL A 32 5.30 -12.66 15.03
C VAL A 32 4.28 -12.65 16.17
N LYS A 33 4.11 -11.51 16.86
CA LYS A 33 3.13 -11.35 17.95
C LYS A 33 1.70 -11.64 17.50
N LEU A 34 1.32 -11.24 16.28
CA LEU A 34 -0.03 -11.49 15.75
C LEU A 34 -0.41 -12.97 15.68
N ARG A 35 0.56 -13.90 15.66
CA ARG A 35 0.30 -15.35 15.64
C ARG A 35 -0.49 -15.81 16.86
N ASP A 36 -0.20 -15.26 18.04
CA ASP A 36 -0.95 -15.56 19.27
C ASP A 36 -2.40 -15.04 19.17
N TYR A 37 -2.60 -13.85 18.61
CA TYR A 37 -3.94 -13.29 18.45
C TYR A 37 -4.77 -14.04 17.39
N PHE A 38 -4.14 -14.56 16.33
CA PHE A 38 -4.82 -15.49 15.42
C PHE A 38 -5.19 -16.80 16.12
N ALA A 39 -4.32 -17.34 16.97
CA ALA A 39 -4.59 -18.56 17.72
C ALA A 39 -5.72 -18.36 18.75
N LEU A 40 -5.74 -17.23 19.44
CA LEU A 40 -6.83 -16.82 20.32
C LEU A 40 -8.13 -16.64 19.53
N ALA A 41 -8.10 -15.90 18.42
CA ALA A 41 -9.25 -15.69 17.55
C ALA A 41 -9.83 -17.03 17.05
N ALA A 42 -8.98 -17.93 16.56
CA ALA A 42 -9.36 -19.26 16.10
C ALA A 42 -9.95 -20.14 17.20
N SER A 43 -9.33 -20.13 18.39
CA SER A 43 -9.74 -21.00 19.48
C SER A 43 -10.92 -20.46 20.29
N GLY A 44 -11.32 -19.19 20.14
CA GLY A 44 -12.33 -18.55 20.99
C GLY A 44 -11.77 -18.00 22.30
N ASN A 45 -10.55 -17.44 22.24
CA ASN A 45 -9.74 -16.88 23.33
C ASN A 45 -9.23 -17.91 24.36
N PHE A 46 -8.99 -19.16 23.95
CA PHE A 46 -8.54 -20.22 24.86
C PHE A 46 -7.04 -20.53 24.77
N TYR A 47 -6.45 -20.52 23.58
CA TYR A 47 -5.10 -21.04 23.36
C TYR A 47 -4.18 -20.01 22.70
N SER A 48 -2.96 -19.92 23.23
CA SER A 48 -1.83 -19.27 22.56
C SER A 48 -1.41 -20.03 21.29
N TYR A 49 -0.56 -19.41 20.46
CA TYR A 49 0.01 -20.03 19.27
C TYR A 49 0.70 -21.36 19.59
N ALA A 50 1.57 -21.36 20.61
CA ALA A 50 2.33 -22.55 21.00
C ALA A 50 1.41 -23.70 21.47
N GLU A 51 0.39 -23.39 22.27
CA GLU A 51 -0.59 -24.37 22.76
C GLU A 51 -1.45 -24.92 21.62
N LEU A 52 -1.92 -24.04 20.72
CA LEU A 52 -2.68 -24.43 19.54
C LEU A 52 -1.88 -25.41 18.67
N ILE A 53 -0.63 -25.09 18.35
CA ILE A 53 0.24 -25.99 17.58
C ILE A 53 0.46 -27.33 18.31
N ALA A 54 0.67 -27.32 19.62
CA ALA A 54 0.81 -28.54 20.41
C ALA A 54 -0.46 -29.41 20.42
N ILE A 55 -1.64 -28.81 20.37
CA ILE A 55 -2.91 -29.53 20.20
C ILE A 55 -3.00 -30.12 18.79
N LEU A 56 -2.72 -29.33 17.75
CA LEU A 56 -2.75 -29.80 16.36
C LEU A 56 -1.77 -30.95 16.09
N ARG A 57 -0.57 -30.94 16.69
CA ARG A 57 0.41 -32.04 16.58
C ARG A 57 -0.07 -33.34 17.21
N ARG A 58 -0.90 -33.26 18.26
CA ARG A 58 -1.49 -34.43 18.93
C ARG A 58 -2.68 -34.98 18.16
N CYS A 59 -3.41 -34.11 17.45
CA CYS A 59 -4.54 -34.48 16.61
C CYS A 59 -4.11 -35.42 15.48
N ARG A 60 -4.13 -36.73 15.76
CA ARG A 60 -4.13 -37.76 14.73
C ARG A 60 -5.52 -37.75 14.11
N ALA A 61 -5.60 -37.82 12.79
CA ALA A 61 -6.86 -37.79 12.02
C ALA A 61 -7.90 -38.87 12.43
N ASN A 62 -7.62 -39.72 13.42
CA ASN A 62 -8.45 -40.81 13.90
C ASN A 62 -8.68 -40.82 15.44
N THR A 63 -8.35 -39.76 16.20
CA THR A 63 -8.76 -39.63 17.62
C THR A 63 -10.04 -38.77 17.71
N PRO A 64 -11.22 -39.35 18.06
CA PRO A 64 -12.49 -38.62 18.03
C PRO A 64 -12.54 -37.38 18.93
N SER A 65 -12.00 -37.45 20.15
CA SER A 65 -12.11 -36.38 21.15
C SER A 65 -11.37 -35.09 20.79
N GLU A 66 -10.21 -35.21 20.15
CA GLU A 66 -9.39 -34.05 19.74
C GLU A 66 -9.97 -33.39 18.48
N SER A 67 -10.45 -34.22 17.54
CA SER A 67 -11.13 -33.74 16.33
C SER A 67 -12.41 -32.96 16.68
N ASP A 68 -13.17 -33.40 17.68
CA ASP A 68 -14.39 -32.72 18.12
C ASP A 68 -14.12 -31.38 18.82
N THR A 69 -12.95 -31.23 19.44
CA THR A 69 -12.51 -29.94 19.99
C THR A 69 -12.18 -28.96 18.86
N ILE A 70 -11.39 -29.40 17.87
CA ILE A 70 -10.96 -28.54 16.76
C ILE A 70 -12.15 -28.13 15.88
N LYS A 71 -13.18 -28.97 15.72
CA LYS A 71 -14.42 -28.61 14.99
C LYS A 71 -15.15 -27.39 15.56
N GLN A 72 -14.89 -27.01 16.81
CA GLN A 72 -15.48 -25.82 17.44
C GLN A 72 -14.69 -24.54 17.15
N TRP A 73 -13.48 -24.65 16.59
CA TRP A 73 -12.63 -23.51 16.28
C TRP A 73 -13.04 -22.81 14.98
N ASP A 74 -12.72 -21.53 14.89
CA ASP A 74 -12.93 -20.73 13.69
C ASP A 74 -11.93 -21.13 12.59
N VAL A 75 -12.44 -21.79 11.56
CA VAL A 75 -11.65 -22.31 10.45
C VAL A 75 -11.02 -21.20 9.60
N GLU A 76 -11.66 -20.04 9.48
CA GLU A 76 -11.12 -18.93 8.69
C GLU A 76 -9.90 -18.32 9.38
N CYS A 77 -9.91 -18.23 10.72
CA CYS A 77 -8.77 -17.78 11.50
C CYS A 77 -7.60 -18.78 11.48
N LEU A 78 -7.88 -20.08 11.50
CA LEU A 78 -6.84 -21.11 11.31
C LEU A 78 -6.18 -20.99 9.93
N ILE A 79 -6.98 -20.86 8.88
CA ILE A 79 -6.47 -20.68 7.51
C ILE A 79 -5.67 -19.37 7.42
N ALA A 80 -6.15 -18.28 8.02
CA ALA A 80 -5.44 -17.00 8.05
C ALA A 80 -4.08 -17.11 8.75
N LEU A 81 -4.00 -17.80 9.90
CA LEU A 81 -2.74 -18.08 10.59
C LEU A 81 -1.77 -18.87 9.69
N ALA A 82 -2.24 -19.93 9.03
CA ALA A 82 -1.40 -20.71 8.13
C ALA A 82 -0.94 -19.90 6.90
N GLN A 83 -1.78 -19.01 6.38
CA GLN A 83 -1.41 -18.08 5.32
C GLN A 83 -0.32 -17.11 5.76
N VAL A 84 -0.38 -16.62 7.00
CA VAL A 84 0.66 -15.76 7.58
C VAL A 84 1.97 -16.56 7.66
N LEU A 85 1.99 -17.68 8.35
CA LEU A 85 3.19 -18.52 8.53
C LEU A 85 3.82 -18.95 7.19
N GLY A 86 3.02 -19.51 6.27
CA GLY A 86 3.50 -20.03 4.99
C GLY A 86 4.06 -18.99 4.02
N ASN A 87 3.65 -17.72 4.17
CA ASN A 87 4.16 -16.61 3.35
C ASN A 87 5.27 -15.81 4.04
N GLN A 88 5.25 -15.66 5.36
CA GLN A 88 6.20 -14.81 6.09
C GLN A 88 7.56 -15.48 6.29
N ARG A 89 7.56 -16.77 6.67
CA ARG A 89 8.77 -17.62 6.84
C ARG A 89 9.89 -16.93 7.65
N LEU A 90 9.55 -16.33 8.79
CA LEU A 90 10.54 -15.69 9.67
C LEU A 90 11.23 -16.67 10.61
N GLU A 91 10.51 -17.69 11.06
CA GLU A 91 11.03 -18.70 11.99
C GLU A 91 11.21 -20.03 11.27
N GLU A 92 12.16 -20.86 11.74
CA GLU A 92 12.47 -22.16 11.12
C GLU A 92 11.26 -23.10 11.07
N THR A 93 10.32 -22.99 12.02
CA THR A 93 9.13 -23.86 12.09
C THR A 93 7.95 -23.36 11.27
N ASP A 94 8.00 -22.16 10.69
CA ASP A 94 6.84 -21.52 10.05
C ASP A 94 6.21 -22.39 8.95
N LEU A 95 7.05 -22.98 8.09
CA LEU A 95 6.58 -23.84 7.01
C LEU A 95 5.91 -25.12 7.54
N GLU A 96 6.52 -25.73 8.55
CA GLU A 96 6.03 -26.96 9.15
C GLU A 96 4.72 -26.75 9.92
N ASP A 97 4.62 -25.64 10.64
CA ASP A 97 3.40 -25.27 11.38
C ASP A 97 2.27 -24.89 10.41
N ALA A 98 2.56 -24.15 9.33
CA ALA A 98 1.59 -23.86 8.27
C ALA A 98 1.10 -25.14 7.57
N ARG A 99 2.02 -26.07 7.26
CA ARG A 99 1.71 -27.40 6.70
C ARG A 99 0.76 -28.17 7.60
N LEU A 100 1.08 -28.21 8.90
CA LEU A 100 0.27 -28.88 9.91
C LEU A 100 -1.15 -28.31 9.96
N ILE A 101 -1.29 -26.98 10.09
CA ILE A 101 -2.59 -26.33 10.18
C ILE A 101 -3.46 -26.66 8.96
N LEU A 102 -2.96 -26.44 7.74
CA LEU A 102 -3.74 -26.67 6.52
C LEU A 102 -4.10 -28.15 6.32
N THR A 103 -3.20 -29.07 6.71
CA THR A 103 -3.47 -30.51 6.66
C THR A 103 -4.57 -30.91 7.64
N VAL A 104 -4.52 -30.41 8.88
CA VAL A 104 -5.56 -30.67 9.89
C VAL A 104 -6.88 -30.03 9.47
N VAL A 105 -6.88 -28.81 8.92
CA VAL A 105 -8.09 -28.15 8.41
C VAL A 105 -8.74 -28.99 7.31
N ALA A 106 -7.97 -29.49 6.34
CA ALA A 106 -8.48 -30.35 5.29
C ALA A 106 -9.03 -31.70 5.81
N ALA A 107 -8.42 -32.26 6.86
CA ALA A 107 -8.83 -33.52 7.46
C ALA A 107 -10.10 -33.39 8.33
N VAL A 108 -10.19 -32.34 9.16
CA VAL A 108 -11.27 -32.15 10.15
C VAL A 108 -12.49 -31.45 9.55
N PHE A 109 -12.29 -30.39 8.76
CA PHE A 109 -13.37 -29.60 8.15
C PHE A 109 -13.66 -30.00 6.69
N GLY A 110 -12.87 -30.91 6.14
CA GLY A 110 -12.99 -31.42 4.78
C GLY A 110 -12.30 -30.55 3.73
N LYS A 111 -11.84 -31.18 2.64
CA LYS A 111 -11.08 -30.52 1.55
C LYS A 111 -11.71 -29.25 0.96
N LYS A 112 -13.04 -29.11 1.04
CA LYS A 112 -13.79 -27.95 0.51
C LYS A 112 -13.68 -26.70 1.38
N SER A 113 -13.25 -26.81 2.64
CA SER A 113 -13.01 -25.66 3.51
C SER A 113 -11.83 -24.81 3.03
N LEU A 114 -10.84 -25.43 2.37
CA LEU A 114 -9.73 -24.75 1.74
C LEU A 114 -10.13 -24.19 0.38
N SER A 115 -9.84 -22.91 0.14
CA SER A 115 -10.00 -22.29 -1.18
C SER A 115 -8.98 -22.84 -2.18
N ARG A 116 -9.12 -22.49 -3.47
CA ARG A 116 -8.10 -22.84 -4.47
C ARG A 116 -6.72 -22.29 -4.11
N GLU A 117 -6.65 -21.05 -3.63
CA GLU A 117 -5.37 -20.44 -3.19
C GLU A 117 -4.77 -21.21 -2.01
N ASP A 118 -5.57 -21.64 -1.02
CA ASP A 118 -5.06 -22.37 0.15
C ASP A 118 -4.50 -23.75 -0.21
N ARG A 119 -5.13 -24.44 -1.16
CA ARG A 119 -4.66 -25.75 -1.65
C ARG A 119 -3.36 -25.65 -2.43
N LEU A 120 -3.22 -24.59 -3.24
CA LEU A 120 -1.96 -24.28 -3.94
C LEU A 120 -0.86 -23.91 -2.95
N LEU A 121 -1.18 -23.11 -1.93
CA LEU A 121 -0.25 -22.77 -0.86
C LEU A 121 0.21 -24.01 -0.09
N LEU A 122 -0.69 -24.92 0.25
CA LEU A 122 -0.33 -26.19 0.91
C LEU A 122 0.64 -27.02 0.04
N ALA A 123 0.36 -27.19 -1.25
CA ALA A 123 1.24 -27.92 -2.15
C ALA A 123 2.63 -27.26 -2.24
N GLU A 124 2.68 -25.93 -2.36
CA GLU A 124 3.95 -25.19 -2.35
C GLU A 124 4.72 -25.37 -1.04
N ILE A 125 4.05 -25.24 0.11
CA ILE A 125 4.68 -25.45 1.42
C ILE A 125 5.29 -26.84 1.52
N VAL A 126 4.56 -27.89 1.14
CA VAL A 126 5.06 -29.28 1.17
C VAL A 126 6.29 -29.45 0.26
N GLY A 127 6.26 -28.86 -0.93
CA GLY A 127 7.40 -28.88 -1.84
C GLY A 127 8.62 -28.15 -1.27
N GLU A 128 8.40 -27.01 -0.63
CA GLU A 128 9.46 -26.20 -0.01
C GLU A 128 10.05 -26.84 1.25
N CYS A 129 9.29 -27.71 1.92
CA CYS A 129 9.80 -28.62 2.94
C CYS A 129 10.64 -29.80 2.37
N GLY A 130 10.84 -29.85 1.05
CA GLY A 130 11.66 -30.85 0.35
C GLY A 130 10.89 -32.02 -0.27
N ASP A 131 9.55 -32.03 -0.22
CA ASP A 131 8.73 -33.14 -0.72
C ASP A 131 7.85 -32.73 -1.92
N TRP A 132 8.51 -32.45 -3.05
CA TRP A 132 7.82 -32.09 -4.29
C TRP A 132 6.96 -33.21 -4.89
N GLU A 133 7.22 -34.48 -4.51
CA GLU A 133 6.38 -35.60 -4.95
C GLU A 133 5.01 -35.53 -4.28
N THR A 134 4.99 -35.36 -2.96
CA THR A 134 3.74 -35.18 -2.22
C THR A 134 3.06 -33.87 -2.61
N ALA A 135 3.80 -32.80 -2.91
CA ALA A 135 3.22 -31.56 -3.43
C ALA A 135 2.41 -31.77 -4.72
N ALA A 136 2.97 -32.50 -5.70
CA ALA A 136 2.26 -32.82 -6.93
C ALA A 136 1.03 -33.70 -6.66
N TYR A 137 1.17 -34.72 -5.81
CA TYR A 137 0.06 -35.59 -5.39
C TYR A 137 -1.07 -34.81 -4.71
N ILE A 138 -0.74 -33.83 -3.85
CA ILE A 138 -1.71 -32.95 -3.20
C ILE A 138 -2.56 -32.21 -4.24
N LEU A 139 -1.95 -31.67 -5.29
CA LEU A 139 -2.69 -31.01 -6.37
C LEU A 139 -3.69 -31.96 -7.04
N GLU A 140 -3.31 -33.22 -7.28
CA GLU A 140 -4.22 -34.23 -7.84
C GLU A 140 -5.39 -34.53 -6.89
N GLN A 141 -5.09 -34.71 -5.60
CA GLN A 141 -6.09 -35.01 -4.56
C GLN A 141 -7.11 -33.90 -4.35
N PHE A 142 -6.77 -32.68 -4.75
CA PHE A 142 -7.65 -31.51 -4.69
C PHE A 142 -8.35 -31.20 -6.02
N GLY A 143 -8.16 -32.02 -7.06
CA GLY A 143 -8.72 -31.79 -8.39
C GLY A 143 -8.09 -30.60 -9.12
N LEU A 144 -6.83 -30.27 -8.80
CA LEU A 144 -6.05 -29.18 -9.41
C LEU A 144 -4.99 -29.69 -10.39
N LYS A 145 -5.10 -30.96 -10.81
CA LYS A 145 -4.28 -31.54 -11.87
C LYS A 145 -4.84 -31.14 -13.22
N GLU A 146 -4.28 -30.10 -13.79
CA GLU A 146 -4.49 -29.70 -15.17
C GLU A 146 -3.19 -29.96 -15.93
N SER A 147 -3.16 -31.04 -16.73
CA SER A 147 -1.92 -31.62 -17.28
C SER A 147 -1.07 -30.65 -18.10
N ASN A 148 -1.65 -29.62 -18.72
CA ASN A 148 -0.91 -28.64 -19.52
C ASN A 148 -0.85 -27.27 -18.83
N SER A 149 -1.36 -27.13 -17.60
CA SER A 149 -1.35 -25.86 -16.89
C SER A 149 0.06 -25.52 -16.40
N PRO A 150 0.48 -24.24 -16.49
CA PRO A 150 1.73 -23.79 -15.89
C PRO A 150 1.81 -24.11 -14.39
N GLN A 151 0.71 -23.95 -13.65
CA GLN A 151 0.71 -24.15 -12.20
C GLN A 151 1.07 -25.58 -11.79
N TYR A 152 0.45 -26.59 -12.41
CA TYR A 152 0.74 -27.99 -12.10
C TYR A 152 2.11 -28.41 -12.63
N GLN A 153 2.43 -28.08 -13.89
CA GLN A 153 3.69 -28.52 -14.50
C GLN A 153 4.93 -27.88 -13.88
N PHE A 154 4.87 -26.62 -13.44
CA PHE A 154 5.99 -26.03 -12.69
C PHE A 154 6.17 -26.64 -11.30
N THR A 155 5.08 -27.07 -10.64
CA THR A 155 5.17 -27.84 -9.38
C THR A 155 5.87 -29.18 -9.62
N VAL A 156 5.55 -29.88 -10.71
CA VAL A 156 6.22 -31.13 -11.10
C VAL A 156 7.69 -30.87 -11.48
N ALA A 157 7.96 -29.81 -12.25
CA ALA A 157 9.31 -29.44 -12.67
C ALA A 157 10.23 -29.16 -11.48
N ASN A 158 9.71 -28.50 -10.42
CA ASN A 158 10.46 -28.23 -9.20
C ASN A 158 10.97 -29.49 -8.47
N ARG A 159 10.38 -30.67 -8.70
CA ARG A 159 10.92 -31.96 -8.22
C ARG A 159 12.31 -32.27 -8.79
N TYR A 160 12.60 -31.77 -9.99
CA TYR A 160 13.79 -32.09 -10.76
C TYR A 160 14.75 -30.91 -10.93
N ALA A 161 14.41 -29.74 -10.37
CA ALA A 161 15.25 -28.54 -10.35
C ALA A 161 16.38 -28.64 -9.31
N GLY A 162 17.30 -27.68 -9.31
CA GLY A 162 18.41 -27.61 -8.37
C GLY A 162 19.73 -28.16 -8.92
N SER A 163 20.83 -27.85 -8.24
CA SER A 163 22.16 -28.36 -8.61
C SER A 163 22.21 -29.89 -8.47
N GLY A 164 22.51 -30.59 -9.58
CA GLY A 164 22.43 -32.05 -9.64
C GLY A 164 21.01 -32.61 -9.89
N GLY A 165 20.05 -31.75 -10.21
CA GLY A 165 18.71 -32.12 -10.65
C GLY A 165 18.67 -32.88 -11.98
N ASN A 166 17.49 -33.30 -12.40
CA ASN A 166 17.30 -34.05 -13.65
C ASN A 166 16.68 -33.15 -14.74
N SER A 167 17.54 -32.47 -15.50
CA SER A 167 17.14 -31.53 -16.55
C SER A 167 16.23 -32.16 -17.62
N ALA A 168 16.39 -33.45 -17.93
CA ALA A 168 15.55 -34.13 -18.92
C ALA A 168 14.10 -34.28 -18.43
N LYS A 169 13.90 -34.68 -17.16
CA LYS A 169 12.56 -34.75 -16.55
C LYS A 169 11.96 -33.38 -16.29
N TRP A 170 12.80 -32.39 -15.96
CA TRP A 170 12.38 -31.00 -15.85
C TRP A 170 11.83 -30.50 -17.20
N LEU A 171 12.57 -30.71 -18.29
CA LEU A 171 12.15 -30.37 -19.64
C LEU A 171 10.87 -31.11 -20.05
N GLU A 172 10.72 -32.39 -19.70
CA GLU A 172 9.50 -33.14 -19.98
C GLU A 172 8.27 -32.46 -19.34
N ALA A 173 8.37 -32.05 -18.07
CA ALA A 173 7.27 -31.36 -17.39
C ALA A 173 6.97 -30.00 -18.03
N VAL A 174 8.00 -29.18 -18.26
CA VAL A 174 7.84 -27.83 -18.81
C VAL A 174 7.33 -27.86 -20.26
N ASN A 175 7.83 -28.77 -21.09
CA ASN A 175 7.42 -28.89 -22.49
C ASN A 175 5.99 -29.39 -22.67
N ARG A 176 5.36 -30.01 -21.67
CA ARG A 176 3.90 -30.30 -21.71
C ARG A 176 3.06 -29.03 -21.78
N ILE A 177 3.53 -27.93 -21.17
CA ILE A 177 2.87 -26.63 -21.24
C ILE A 177 2.91 -26.09 -22.67
N TYR A 178 4.12 -26.01 -23.23
CA TYR A 178 4.36 -25.40 -24.54
C TYR A 178 3.76 -26.24 -25.68
N SER A 179 4.09 -27.54 -25.75
CA SER A 179 3.53 -28.43 -26.77
C SER A 179 2.00 -28.55 -26.68
N GLY A 180 1.45 -28.55 -25.46
CA GLY A 180 0.01 -28.55 -25.23
C GLY A 180 -0.72 -27.28 -25.67
N SER A 181 0.03 -26.21 -25.93
CA SER A 181 -0.47 -24.89 -26.36
C SER A 181 0.03 -24.49 -27.75
N GLY A 182 0.67 -25.40 -28.49
CA GLY A 182 1.16 -25.16 -29.85
C GLY A 182 2.50 -24.42 -29.95
N PHE A 183 3.15 -24.09 -28.84
CA PHE A 183 4.47 -23.47 -28.81
C PHE A 183 5.60 -24.50 -28.97
N SER A 184 6.74 -24.04 -29.46
CA SER A 184 7.96 -24.83 -29.59
C SER A 184 8.47 -25.32 -28.24
N SER A 185 9.00 -26.54 -28.21
CA SER A 185 9.59 -27.11 -27.00
C SER A 185 10.90 -26.41 -26.64
N LEU A 186 11.20 -26.39 -25.33
CA LEU A 186 12.48 -25.96 -24.78
C LEU A 186 13.52 -27.08 -24.84
N SER A 187 14.79 -26.67 -24.82
CA SER A 187 15.97 -27.51 -24.69
C SER A 187 16.99 -26.88 -23.72
N LEU A 188 17.92 -27.70 -23.23
CA LEU A 188 19.01 -27.29 -22.32
C LEU A 188 20.34 -27.89 -22.81
N PRO A 189 20.89 -27.42 -23.95
CA PRO A 189 22.22 -27.84 -24.39
C PRO A 189 23.29 -27.35 -23.38
N PRO A 190 24.23 -28.21 -22.95
CA PRO A 190 25.26 -27.84 -21.97
C PRO A 190 26.28 -26.89 -22.60
N SER A 191 26.00 -25.59 -22.53
CA SER A 191 26.69 -24.54 -23.29
C SER A 191 27.06 -23.32 -22.46
N ALA A 192 26.52 -23.17 -21.25
CA ALA A 192 26.61 -21.93 -20.47
C ALA A 192 26.76 -22.17 -18.95
N PRO A 193 27.11 -21.13 -18.15
CA PRO A 193 27.52 -21.27 -16.74
C PRO A 193 26.43 -21.78 -15.80
N THR A 194 25.19 -21.33 -15.97
CA THR A 194 24.04 -21.80 -15.18
C THR A 194 23.06 -22.59 -16.04
N ASN A 195 22.16 -23.35 -15.40
CA ASN A 195 21.13 -24.08 -16.13
C ASN A 195 20.13 -23.13 -16.80
N LEU A 196 19.89 -21.94 -16.24
CA LEU A 196 19.05 -20.92 -16.88
C LEU A 196 19.71 -20.35 -18.14
N ASP A 197 21.02 -20.08 -18.11
CA ASP A 197 21.75 -19.55 -19.27
C ASP A 197 21.79 -20.57 -20.42
N GLN A 198 21.64 -21.86 -20.14
CA GLN A 198 21.57 -22.92 -21.14
C GLN A 198 20.20 -23.02 -21.82
N LEU A 199 19.20 -22.25 -21.39
CA LEU A 199 17.84 -22.39 -21.86
C LEU A 199 17.69 -21.94 -23.31
N ASN A 200 17.17 -22.84 -24.14
CA ASN A 200 17.01 -22.59 -25.56
C ASN A 200 15.67 -23.13 -26.07
N SER A 201 15.25 -22.69 -27.25
CA SER A 201 14.18 -23.30 -28.02
C SER A 201 14.42 -22.99 -29.50
N GLU A 202 14.35 -24.04 -30.33
CA GLU A 202 14.52 -23.93 -31.78
C GLU A 202 13.16 -24.11 -32.45
N PRO A 203 12.42 -23.02 -32.74
CA PRO A 203 11.15 -23.13 -33.44
C PRO A 203 11.36 -23.58 -34.88
N PRO A 204 10.42 -24.34 -35.47
CA PRO A 204 10.47 -24.69 -36.88
C PRO A 204 10.55 -23.43 -37.76
N SER A 205 11.33 -23.49 -38.84
CA SER A 205 11.48 -22.35 -39.77
C SER A 205 10.14 -21.79 -40.27
N ALA A 206 9.12 -22.64 -40.43
CA ALA A 206 7.77 -22.27 -40.83
C ALA A 206 7.06 -21.30 -39.87
N LYS A 207 7.53 -21.15 -38.62
CA LYS A 207 7.01 -20.17 -37.66
C LYS A 207 7.71 -18.81 -37.75
N THR A 208 8.71 -18.67 -38.61
CA THR A 208 9.45 -17.40 -38.78
C THR A 208 8.61 -16.40 -39.55
N ILE A 209 8.54 -15.16 -39.06
CA ILE A 209 7.79 -14.07 -39.65
C ILE A 209 8.77 -12.99 -40.08
N GLU A 210 8.92 -12.80 -41.38
CA GLU A 210 9.88 -11.86 -41.99
C GLU A 210 9.26 -10.49 -42.36
N GLY A 211 7.93 -10.37 -42.31
CA GLY A 211 7.19 -9.14 -42.63
C GLY A 211 6.47 -8.53 -41.41
N GLY A 212 5.88 -7.34 -41.59
CA GLY A 212 5.14 -6.62 -40.55
C GLY A 212 5.90 -5.42 -39.95
N PRO A 213 5.35 -4.76 -38.92
CA PRO A 213 5.97 -3.59 -38.31
C PRO A 213 7.35 -3.90 -37.70
N LEU A 214 8.29 -2.96 -37.80
CA LEU A 214 9.55 -3.03 -37.08
C LEU A 214 9.26 -2.88 -35.58
N VAL A 215 9.79 -3.78 -34.76
CA VAL A 215 9.71 -3.71 -33.30
C VAL A 215 11.06 -3.31 -32.73
N SER A 216 11.09 -2.22 -31.96
CA SER A 216 12.24 -1.83 -31.15
C SER A 216 12.17 -2.50 -29.78
N VAL A 217 13.15 -3.34 -29.46
CA VAL A 217 13.29 -3.94 -28.13
C VAL A 217 14.33 -3.15 -27.35
N ILE A 218 13.91 -2.49 -26.28
CA ILE A 218 14.80 -1.73 -25.40
C ILE A 218 15.25 -2.64 -24.24
N VAL A 219 16.56 -2.73 -24.02
CA VAL A 219 17.19 -3.55 -22.99
C VAL A 219 18.00 -2.65 -22.05
N PRO A 220 17.39 -2.10 -20.97
CA PRO A 220 18.15 -1.32 -19.99
C PRO A 220 19.05 -2.24 -19.18
N THR A 221 20.32 -1.86 -18.99
CA THR A 221 21.29 -2.63 -18.21
C THR A 221 22.10 -1.74 -17.28
N TYR A 222 22.47 -2.26 -16.10
CA TYR A 222 23.42 -1.64 -15.19
C TYR A 222 24.21 -2.72 -14.47
N GLU A 223 25.53 -2.71 -14.60
CA GLU A 223 26.41 -3.76 -14.10
C GLU A 223 25.97 -5.17 -14.54
N GLY A 224 25.43 -5.27 -15.77
CA GLY A 224 24.75 -6.46 -16.29
C GLY A 224 25.54 -7.31 -17.28
N ALA A 225 26.80 -6.95 -17.61
CA ALA A 225 27.58 -7.64 -18.63
C ALA A 225 27.67 -9.17 -18.47
N ASP A 226 27.71 -9.67 -17.24
CA ASP A 226 27.84 -11.10 -16.96
C ASP A 226 26.52 -11.90 -17.15
N ARG A 227 25.39 -11.22 -17.35
CA ARG A 227 24.05 -11.84 -17.49
C ARG A 227 23.35 -11.52 -18.81
N ILE A 228 23.77 -10.46 -19.50
CA ILE A 228 23.06 -9.94 -20.66
C ILE A 228 22.98 -10.90 -21.84
N GLU A 229 23.95 -11.82 -21.94
CA GLU A 229 24.02 -12.80 -23.02
C GLU A 229 22.75 -13.66 -23.10
N THR A 230 22.19 -14.10 -21.96
CA THR A 230 20.94 -14.87 -21.93
C THR A 230 19.76 -14.11 -22.55
N ALA A 231 19.65 -12.81 -22.27
CA ALA A 231 18.61 -11.98 -22.85
C ALA A 231 18.84 -11.80 -24.35
N LEU A 232 20.06 -11.43 -24.77
CA LEU A 232 20.39 -11.18 -26.18
C LEU A 232 20.20 -12.43 -27.04
N GLU A 233 20.67 -13.61 -26.60
CA GLU A 233 20.47 -14.88 -27.32
C GLU A 233 18.98 -15.17 -27.53
N SER A 234 18.17 -14.99 -26.49
CA SER A 234 16.72 -15.23 -26.56
C SER A 234 15.98 -14.21 -27.45
N LEU A 235 16.48 -12.97 -27.54
CA LEU A 235 15.93 -11.91 -28.37
C LEU A 235 16.30 -12.08 -29.85
N VAL A 236 17.54 -12.48 -30.17
CA VAL A 236 17.91 -12.75 -31.57
C VAL A 236 17.28 -14.04 -32.11
N ALA A 237 16.93 -14.97 -31.22
CA ALA A 237 16.23 -16.20 -31.56
C ALA A 237 14.73 -15.99 -31.88
N GLN A 238 14.16 -14.80 -31.64
CA GLN A 238 12.73 -14.54 -31.83
C GLN A 238 12.24 -14.90 -33.25
N THR A 239 11.04 -15.44 -33.37
CA THR A 239 10.44 -15.81 -34.66
C THR A 239 10.03 -14.61 -35.48
N TRP A 240 9.70 -13.49 -34.82
CA TRP A 240 9.56 -12.19 -35.48
C TRP A 240 10.94 -11.66 -35.85
N LYS A 241 11.24 -11.50 -37.15
CA LYS A 241 12.59 -11.13 -37.60
C LYS A 241 12.79 -9.65 -37.85
N ASN A 242 11.71 -8.88 -38.00
CA ASN A 242 11.79 -7.42 -38.17
C ASN A 242 11.98 -6.73 -36.81
N LEU A 243 13.17 -6.92 -36.23
CA LEU A 243 13.56 -6.44 -34.90
C LEU A 243 14.78 -5.54 -34.98
N GLU A 244 14.82 -4.56 -34.08
CA GLU A 244 16.05 -3.92 -33.64
C GLU A 244 16.16 -4.04 -32.12
N ILE A 245 17.37 -4.29 -31.62
CA ILE A 245 17.62 -4.46 -30.19
C ILE A 245 18.54 -3.33 -29.73
N ILE A 246 18.09 -2.58 -28.72
CA ILE A 246 18.74 -1.38 -28.21
C ILE A 246 19.13 -1.63 -26.76
N VAL A 247 20.38 -1.99 -26.52
CA VAL A 247 20.94 -2.08 -25.18
C VAL A 247 21.30 -0.68 -24.71
N VAL A 248 20.75 -0.26 -23.58
CA VAL A 248 21.04 1.05 -22.96
C VAL A 248 21.75 0.80 -21.64
N ASP A 249 23.04 1.13 -21.58
CA ASP A 249 23.82 1.03 -20.35
C ASP A 249 23.60 2.27 -19.48
N ASP A 250 23.03 2.08 -18.29
CA ASP A 250 22.70 3.12 -17.32
C ASP A 250 23.91 3.50 -16.46
N GLY A 251 25.00 3.88 -17.12
CA GLY A 251 26.22 4.40 -16.50
C GLY A 251 26.98 3.38 -15.65
N SER A 252 27.25 2.19 -16.21
CA SER A 252 28.06 1.18 -15.54
C SER A 252 29.53 1.58 -15.44
N SER A 253 30.28 0.85 -14.60
CA SER A 253 31.74 0.98 -14.55
C SER A 253 32.41 0.67 -15.88
N THR A 254 33.58 1.27 -16.13
CA THR A 254 34.36 1.07 -17.37
C THR A 254 34.62 -0.41 -17.67
N GLU A 255 34.91 -1.23 -16.64
CA GLU A 255 35.11 -2.68 -16.81
C GLU A 255 33.84 -3.37 -17.35
N ASN A 256 32.66 -2.96 -16.87
CA ASN A 256 31.39 -3.53 -17.32
C ASN A 256 31.07 -3.11 -18.75
N VAL A 257 31.28 -1.83 -19.10
CA VAL A 257 31.10 -1.31 -20.45
C VAL A 257 32.00 -2.06 -21.45
N ASP A 258 33.28 -2.25 -21.14
CA ASP A 258 34.21 -3.02 -21.99
C ASP A 258 33.79 -4.49 -22.19
N LYS A 259 33.10 -5.08 -21.20
CA LYS A 259 32.51 -6.42 -21.32
C LYS A 259 31.24 -6.38 -22.18
N LEU A 260 30.35 -5.41 -21.95
CA LEU A 260 29.12 -5.22 -22.74
C LEU A 260 29.45 -5.04 -24.23
N GLU A 261 30.43 -4.19 -24.57
CA GLU A 261 30.86 -3.99 -25.94
C GLU A 261 31.31 -5.31 -26.60
N ARG A 262 32.08 -6.13 -25.88
CA ARG A 262 32.52 -7.45 -26.37
C ARG A 262 31.37 -8.42 -26.61
N VAL A 263 30.40 -8.45 -25.70
CA VAL A 263 29.20 -9.30 -25.87
C VAL A 263 28.37 -8.82 -27.05
N VAL A 264 28.08 -7.52 -27.13
CA VAL A 264 27.26 -6.92 -28.20
C VAL A 264 27.89 -7.09 -29.58
N LEU A 265 29.22 -7.09 -29.71
CA LEU A 265 29.91 -7.41 -30.97
C LEU A 265 29.56 -8.78 -31.55
N GLY A 266 29.10 -9.73 -30.71
CA GLY A 266 28.60 -11.04 -31.13
C GLY A 266 27.22 -11.02 -31.80
N TYR A 267 26.48 -9.92 -31.68
CA TYR A 267 25.09 -9.81 -32.13
C TYR A 267 24.90 -8.61 -33.08
N PRO A 268 25.05 -8.80 -34.41
CA PRO A 268 25.05 -7.69 -35.37
C PRO A 268 23.76 -6.84 -35.43
N SER A 269 22.63 -7.37 -34.94
CA SER A 269 21.34 -6.67 -34.85
C SER A 269 21.14 -5.90 -33.53
N VAL A 270 22.15 -5.89 -32.65
CA VAL A 270 22.13 -5.24 -31.35
C VAL A 270 23.01 -4.00 -31.38
N ARG A 271 22.53 -2.90 -30.80
CA ARG A 271 23.32 -1.68 -30.58
C ARG A 271 23.41 -1.35 -29.09
N LEU A 272 24.56 -0.83 -28.68
CA LEU A 272 24.82 -0.34 -27.32
C LEU A 272 24.76 1.19 -27.28
N VAL A 273 24.04 1.73 -26.30
CA VAL A 273 23.93 3.18 -26.02
C VAL A 273 24.36 3.41 -24.56
N PRO A 274 25.59 3.86 -24.30
CA PRO A 274 26.04 4.14 -22.94
C PRO A 274 25.58 5.51 -22.44
N LEU A 275 25.13 5.56 -21.18
CA LEU A 275 24.89 6.79 -20.43
C LEU A 275 26.09 7.15 -19.56
N GLU A 276 26.26 8.44 -19.26
CA GLU A 276 27.40 8.89 -18.45
C GLU A 276 27.29 8.53 -16.96
N ASN A 277 26.07 8.49 -16.42
CA ASN A 277 25.82 8.29 -15.00
C ASN A 277 24.56 7.44 -14.81
N ASN A 278 24.56 6.60 -13.77
CA ASN A 278 23.38 5.85 -13.37
C ASN A 278 22.25 6.79 -12.91
N LYS A 279 21.10 6.69 -13.57
CA LYS A 279 19.89 7.47 -13.25
C LYS A 279 18.67 6.57 -13.04
N GLY A 280 18.78 5.27 -13.29
CA GLY A 280 17.74 4.29 -13.09
C GLY A 280 17.14 3.76 -14.40
N ALA A 281 16.54 2.57 -14.31
CA ALA A 281 16.09 1.81 -15.48
C ALA A 281 15.11 2.58 -16.39
N TYR A 282 14.24 3.43 -15.85
CA TYR A 282 13.26 4.15 -16.68
C TYR A 282 13.85 5.34 -17.42
N VAL A 283 14.93 5.94 -16.89
CA VAL A 283 15.72 6.94 -17.65
C VAL A 283 16.41 6.26 -18.84
N ALA A 284 17.00 5.08 -18.62
CA ALA A 284 17.57 4.27 -19.69
C ALA A 284 16.52 3.83 -20.72
N ARG A 285 15.31 3.43 -20.29
CA ARG A 285 14.20 3.11 -21.19
C ARG A 285 13.76 4.31 -22.03
N ASN A 286 13.65 5.49 -21.43
CA ASN A 286 13.31 6.72 -22.15
C ASN A 286 14.38 7.10 -23.18
N GLU A 287 15.67 6.89 -22.87
CA GLU A 287 16.72 7.04 -23.89
C GLU A 287 16.57 6.02 -25.01
N GLY A 288 16.32 4.74 -24.70
CA GLY A 288 16.02 3.72 -25.69
C GLY A 288 14.84 4.09 -26.59
N LEU A 289 13.77 4.67 -26.02
CA LEU A 289 12.58 5.13 -26.75
C LEU A 289 12.87 6.30 -27.70
N ARG A 290 13.76 7.22 -27.30
CA ARG A 290 14.23 8.30 -28.18
C ARG A 290 14.99 7.74 -29.38
N GLN A 291 15.76 6.68 -29.15
CA GLN A 291 16.58 6.02 -30.16
C GLN A 291 15.82 4.95 -30.99
N ALA A 292 14.59 4.61 -30.62
CA ALA A 292 13.76 3.61 -31.31
C ALA A 292 13.33 4.09 -32.71
N SER A 293 13.37 3.21 -33.70
CA SER A 293 12.90 3.48 -35.07
C SER A 293 11.71 2.61 -35.47
N GLY A 294 11.37 1.62 -34.65
CA GLY A 294 10.24 0.72 -34.83
C GLY A 294 8.88 1.43 -34.71
N GLU A 295 7.91 0.89 -35.44
CA GLU A 295 6.51 1.28 -35.32
C GLU A 295 5.92 0.83 -33.98
N LEU A 296 6.43 -0.30 -33.47
CA LEU A 296 6.14 -0.85 -32.16
C LEU A 296 7.39 -0.80 -31.28
N VAL A 297 7.20 -0.68 -29.97
CA VAL A 297 8.26 -0.68 -28.98
C VAL A 297 7.89 -1.62 -27.83
N THR A 298 8.89 -2.29 -27.27
CA THR A 298 8.75 -3.07 -26.04
C THR A 298 10.04 -3.02 -25.22
N VAL A 299 9.99 -3.54 -24.00
CA VAL A 299 11.14 -3.60 -23.09
C VAL A 299 11.42 -5.05 -22.72
N HIS A 300 12.70 -5.35 -22.50
CA HIS A 300 13.16 -6.62 -21.99
C HIS A 300 14.22 -6.39 -20.91
N ASP A 301 14.08 -7.03 -19.75
CA ASP A 301 15.07 -6.92 -18.68
C ASP A 301 16.36 -7.67 -19.08
N ASP A 302 17.53 -7.20 -18.64
CA ASP A 302 18.83 -7.63 -19.17
C ASP A 302 19.22 -9.06 -18.79
N ASP A 303 18.62 -9.68 -17.77
CA ASP A 303 18.99 -11.00 -17.26
C ASP A 303 17.91 -12.08 -17.43
N ASP A 304 16.79 -11.72 -18.06
CA ASP A 304 15.64 -12.58 -18.31
C ASP A 304 15.82 -13.40 -19.59
N TRP A 305 15.09 -14.51 -19.69
CA TRP A 305 14.98 -15.30 -20.92
C TRP A 305 13.59 -15.16 -21.53
N SER A 306 13.48 -14.96 -22.85
CA SER A 306 12.19 -14.96 -23.56
C SER A 306 12.05 -16.11 -24.54
N HIS A 307 10.85 -16.70 -24.55
CA HIS A 307 10.47 -17.71 -25.52
C HIS A 307 10.57 -17.15 -26.95
N PRO A 308 11.12 -17.89 -27.93
CA PRO A 308 11.29 -17.39 -29.31
C PRO A 308 10.01 -16.87 -29.97
N GLU A 309 8.85 -17.40 -29.60
CA GLU A 309 7.56 -17.02 -30.18
C GLU A 309 6.90 -15.82 -29.46
N LYS A 310 7.53 -15.24 -28.43
CA LYS A 310 6.92 -14.19 -27.60
C LYS A 310 6.55 -12.93 -28.39
N ILE A 311 7.49 -12.35 -29.12
CA ILE A 311 7.23 -11.07 -29.80
C ILE A 311 6.22 -11.27 -30.94
N ALA A 312 6.29 -12.38 -31.66
CA ALA A 312 5.31 -12.72 -32.69
C ALA A 312 3.89 -12.77 -32.08
N GLU A 313 3.71 -13.51 -30.98
CA GLU A 313 2.43 -13.61 -30.28
C GLU A 313 1.91 -12.23 -29.84
N GLN A 314 2.78 -11.37 -29.29
CA GLN A 314 2.39 -10.03 -28.83
C GLN A 314 1.99 -9.10 -29.99
N VAL A 315 2.73 -9.15 -31.11
CA VAL A 315 2.49 -8.32 -32.29
C VAL A 315 1.21 -8.75 -33.00
N GLU A 316 1.06 -10.04 -33.30
CA GLU A 316 -0.13 -10.59 -33.95
C GLU A 316 -1.38 -10.28 -33.12
N TYR A 317 -1.34 -10.52 -31.81
CA TYR A 317 -2.46 -10.21 -30.93
C TYR A 317 -2.83 -8.71 -30.95
N LEU A 318 -1.85 -7.81 -30.94
CA LEU A 318 -2.11 -6.36 -31.00
C LEU A 318 -2.70 -5.94 -32.36
N LEU A 319 -2.22 -6.52 -33.46
CA LEU A 319 -2.70 -6.23 -34.82
C LEU A 319 -4.13 -6.76 -35.04
N GLU A 320 -4.46 -7.92 -34.49
CA GLU A 320 -5.82 -8.47 -34.54
C GLU A 320 -6.83 -7.68 -33.68
N HIS A 321 -6.34 -6.92 -32.70
CA HIS A 321 -7.16 -6.19 -31.73
C HIS A 321 -6.80 -4.69 -31.69
N GLU A 322 -7.11 -3.95 -32.76
CA GLU A 322 -6.85 -2.51 -32.90
C GLU A 322 -7.45 -1.62 -31.77
N SER A 323 -8.43 -2.15 -31.04
CA SER A 323 -9.05 -1.52 -29.87
C SER A 323 -8.15 -1.49 -28.63
N LEU A 324 -7.01 -2.19 -28.65
CA LEU A 324 -6.06 -2.23 -27.54
C LEU A 324 -5.02 -1.08 -27.60
N ALA A 325 -4.60 -0.64 -26.43
CA ALA A 325 -3.50 0.30 -26.27
C ALA A 325 -2.14 -0.39 -26.44
N GLY A 326 -2.05 -1.65 -26.04
CA GLY A 326 -0.86 -2.49 -26.08
C GLY A 326 -1.14 -3.88 -25.54
N THR A 327 -0.12 -4.74 -25.56
CA THR A 327 -0.18 -6.12 -25.08
C THR A 327 0.97 -6.44 -24.14
N ILE A 328 0.76 -7.35 -23.20
CA ILE A 328 1.80 -7.91 -22.32
C ILE A 328 1.84 -9.43 -22.48
N SER A 329 2.90 -10.07 -22.01
CA SER A 329 2.98 -11.53 -21.86
C SER A 329 2.84 -11.96 -20.40
N LYS A 330 2.72 -13.27 -20.14
CA LYS A 330 3.03 -13.83 -18.82
C LYS A 330 4.52 -14.09 -18.68
N HIS A 331 4.98 -14.13 -17.44
CA HIS A 331 6.27 -14.69 -17.05
C HIS A 331 6.15 -15.69 -15.90
N ALA A 332 7.22 -16.45 -15.67
CA ALA A 332 7.41 -17.24 -14.46
C ALA A 332 8.77 -16.92 -13.85
N ARG A 333 8.84 -16.74 -12.52
CA ARG A 333 10.10 -16.49 -11.84
C ARG A 333 10.87 -17.78 -11.63
N VAL A 334 12.15 -17.77 -11.96
CA VAL A 334 13.01 -18.95 -11.91
C VAL A 334 14.39 -18.61 -11.32
N THR A 335 14.96 -19.53 -10.56
CA THR A 335 16.36 -19.44 -10.10
C THR A 335 17.32 -19.89 -11.19
N GLU A 336 18.61 -19.63 -11.01
CA GLU A 336 19.68 -20.10 -11.92
C GLU A 336 19.72 -21.63 -12.07
N ASP A 337 19.27 -22.38 -11.06
CA ASP A 337 19.12 -23.83 -11.07
C ASP A 337 17.72 -24.32 -11.53
N LEU A 338 16.96 -23.50 -12.25
CA LEU A 338 15.64 -23.85 -12.83
C LEU A 338 14.52 -24.15 -11.81
N LYS A 339 14.61 -23.63 -10.58
CA LYS A 339 13.52 -23.73 -9.61
C LYS A 339 12.53 -22.60 -9.81
N PHE A 340 11.26 -22.91 -10.07
CA PHE A 340 10.19 -21.93 -10.16
C PHE A 340 9.83 -21.40 -8.77
N THR A 341 9.71 -20.08 -8.65
CA THR A 341 9.43 -19.37 -7.40
C THR A 341 8.37 -18.29 -7.58
N ARG A 342 8.00 -17.60 -6.49
CA ARG A 342 7.14 -16.41 -6.53
C ARG A 342 7.51 -15.43 -5.42
N ILE A 343 7.24 -14.14 -5.68
CA ILE A 343 7.38 -13.06 -4.71
C ILE A 343 6.02 -12.52 -4.23
N ASN A 344 4.95 -12.76 -4.98
CA ASN A 344 3.60 -12.27 -4.66
C ASN A 344 2.92 -13.11 -3.59
N ARG A 345 1.95 -12.55 -2.86
CA ARG A 345 1.17 -13.27 -1.83
C ARG A 345 0.39 -14.46 -2.37
N ARG A 346 -0.15 -14.34 -3.59
CA ARG A 346 -0.93 -15.41 -4.23
C ARG A 346 0.01 -16.54 -4.68
N PRO A 347 -0.31 -17.82 -4.41
CA PRO A 347 0.51 -18.97 -4.77
C PRO A 347 0.35 -19.36 -6.25
N MET A 348 0.75 -18.45 -7.14
CA MET A 348 0.73 -18.64 -8.59
C MET A 348 2.12 -18.38 -9.17
N TYR A 349 2.62 -19.32 -9.98
CA TYR A 349 3.91 -19.19 -10.66
C TYR A 349 3.84 -18.31 -11.92
N ALA A 350 2.81 -18.49 -12.74
CA ALA A 350 2.56 -17.68 -13.94
C ALA A 350 1.93 -16.34 -13.55
N GLN A 351 2.57 -15.24 -13.91
CA GLN A 351 2.17 -13.87 -13.54
C GLN A 351 2.24 -12.94 -14.76
N ASN A 352 1.51 -11.84 -14.73
CA ASN A 352 1.61 -10.83 -15.79
C ASN A 352 3.02 -10.21 -15.78
N ASN A 353 3.65 -10.15 -16.95
CA ASN A 353 4.93 -9.51 -17.14
C ASN A 353 4.73 -8.04 -17.54
N MET A 354 4.65 -7.15 -16.57
CA MET A 354 4.41 -5.72 -16.84
C MET A 354 5.55 -5.06 -17.62
N SER A 355 6.80 -5.53 -17.49
CA SER A 355 7.92 -4.98 -18.26
C SER A 355 7.86 -5.36 -19.74
N SER A 356 7.09 -6.39 -20.11
CA SER A 356 6.91 -6.82 -21.50
C SER A 356 5.91 -6.01 -22.33
N LEU A 357 5.45 -4.85 -21.83
CA LEU A 357 4.46 -4.04 -22.56
C LEU A 357 4.95 -3.74 -23.98
N LEU A 358 4.18 -4.19 -24.97
CA LEU A 358 4.37 -3.92 -26.39
C LEU A 358 3.26 -2.98 -26.84
N LEU A 359 3.65 -1.84 -27.40
CA LEU A 359 2.72 -0.77 -27.81
C LEU A 359 3.26 -0.02 -29.02
N ARG A 360 2.41 0.85 -29.58
CA ARG A 360 2.81 1.75 -30.66
C ARG A 360 3.82 2.78 -30.15
N THR A 361 4.94 2.93 -30.85
CA THR A 361 6.00 3.89 -30.50
C THR A 361 5.49 5.33 -30.48
N VAL A 362 4.56 5.66 -31.36
CA VAL A 362 3.90 6.98 -31.40
C VAL A 362 3.13 7.26 -30.11
N ASP A 363 2.38 6.30 -29.57
CA ASP A 363 1.62 6.47 -28.34
C ASP A 363 2.57 6.63 -27.14
N ALA A 364 3.64 5.83 -27.10
CA ALA A 364 4.66 5.93 -26.05
C ALA A 364 5.34 7.31 -26.02
N ARG A 365 5.67 7.86 -27.19
CA ARG A 365 6.26 9.19 -27.34
C ARG A 365 5.27 10.31 -27.03
N ALA A 366 4.02 10.17 -27.48
CA ALA A 366 2.98 11.15 -27.21
C ALA A 366 2.72 11.30 -25.71
N LEU A 367 2.83 10.21 -24.95
CA LEU A 367 2.76 10.21 -23.49
C LEU A 367 4.01 10.78 -22.81
N GLY A 368 5.11 11.02 -23.51
CA GLY A 368 6.37 11.47 -22.91
C GLY A 368 7.22 10.36 -22.28
N GLY A 369 6.94 9.08 -22.56
CA GLY A 369 7.69 7.94 -22.02
C GLY A 369 7.30 7.57 -20.58
N TRP A 370 8.11 6.71 -19.96
CA TRP A 370 7.95 6.26 -18.57
C TRP A 370 8.30 7.40 -17.59
N ASP A 371 7.66 7.44 -16.43
CA ASP A 371 8.11 8.31 -15.34
C ASP A 371 9.55 7.94 -14.91
N GLU A 372 10.41 8.94 -14.71
CA GLU A 372 11.86 8.79 -14.50
C GLU A 372 12.22 8.45 -13.04
N VAL A 373 11.36 7.69 -12.36
CA VAL A 373 11.68 7.07 -11.07
C VAL A 373 12.71 5.96 -11.23
N ASN A 374 13.45 5.64 -10.17
CA ASN A 374 14.43 4.56 -10.24
C ASN A 374 13.82 3.13 -10.23
N ARG A 375 12.53 2.98 -9.89
CA ARG A 375 11.82 1.69 -9.86
C ARG A 375 10.29 1.85 -9.90
N GLY A 376 9.56 0.91 -10.53
CA GLY A 376 8.10 0.79 -10.40
C GLY A 376 7.25 1.57 -11.41
N ALA A 377 7.84 2.24 -12.40
CA ALA A 377 7.10 3.00 -13.41
C ALA A 377 6.35 2.13 -14.45
N ASP A 378 6.52 0.80 -14.47
CA ASP A 378 5.78 -0.07 -15.40
C ASP A 378 4.25 0.04 -15.22
N GLU A 379 3.81 0.02 -13.96
CA GLU A 379 2.40 0.12 -13.60
C GLU A 379 1.88 1.53 -13.82
N GLU A 380 2.67 2.55 -13.45
CA GLU A 380 2.37 3.96 -13.71
C GLU A 380 2.09 4.20 -15.20
N PHE A 381 3.02 3.80 -16.06
CA PHE A 381 2.94 4.03 -17.50
C PHE A 381 1.77 3.27 -18.14
N THR A 382 1.54 2.03 -17.70
CA THR A 382 0.39 1.22 -18.14
C THR A 382 -0.93 1.91 -17.79
N LEU A 383 -1.10 2.36 -16.55
CA LEU A 383 -2.32 3.03 -16.11
C LEU A 383 -2.53 4.36 -16.83
N ARG A 384 -1.46 5.14 -17.01
CA ARG A 384 -1.52 6.41 -17.75
C ARG A 384 -1.93 6.18 -19.21
N LEU A 385 -1.36 5.18 -19.87
CA LEU A 385 -1.72 4.81 -21.24
C LEU A 385 -3.19 4.42 -21.35
N GLN A 386 -3.69 3.55 -20.47
CA GLN A 386 -5.09 3.14 -20.50
C GLN A 386 -6.05 4.29 -20.23
N GLN A 387 -5.70 5.17 -19.28
CA GLN A 387 -6.49 6.33 -18.93
C GLN A 387 -6.58 7.33 -20.10
N VAL A 388 -5.45 7.71 -20.69
CA VAL A 388 -5.37 8.68 -21.79
C VAL A 388 -6.02 8.14 -23.07
N THR A 389 -5.82 6.87 -23.38
CA THR A 389 -6.37 6.27 -24.62
C THR A 389 -7.83 5.83 -24.48
N GLY A 390 -8.30 5.60 -23.24
CA GLY A 390 -9.54 4.86 -22.97
C GLY A 390 -9.49 3.39 -23.43
N LYS A 391 -8.33 2.88 -23.87
CA LYS A 391 -8.15 1.53 -24.40
C LYS A 391 -7.54 0.61 -23.35
N LYS A 392 -7.77 -0.70 -23.49
CA LYS A 392 -7.24 -1.70 -22.57
C LYS A 392 -5.86 -2.18 -22.99
N ILE A 393 -5.11 -2.69 -22.01
CA ILE A 393 -3.95 -3.54 -22.23
C ILE A 393 -4.36 -4.96 -21.84
N GLU A 394 -4.04 -5.94 -22.66
CA GLU A 394 -4.38 -7.34 -22.43
C GLU A 394 -3.15 -8.24 -22.54
N CYS A 395 -3.24 -9.41 -21.89
CA CYS A 395 -2.20 -10.42 -21.94
C CYS A 395 -2.41 -11.30 -23.17
N CYS A 396 -1.43 -11.41 -24.06
CA CYS A 396 -1.59 -12.15 -25.32
C CYS A 396 -1.71 -13.67 -25.10
N SER A 397 -1.13 -14.20 -24.02
CA SER A 397 -1.16 -15.63 -23.70
C SER A 397 -1.22 -15.89 -22.20
N GLU A 398 -1.90 -16.95 -21.77
CA GLU A 398 -1.85 -17.45 -20.39
C GLU A 398 -0.62 -18.34 -20.14
N ILE A 399 0.12 -18.69 -21.19
CA ILE A 399 1.39 -19.41 -21.10
C ILE A 399 2.51 -18.41 -20.81
N PRO A 400 3.37 -18.66 -19.81
CA PRO A 400 4.58 -17.86 -19.59
C PRO A 400 5.49 -17.91 -20.81
N LEU A 401 5.69 -16.76 -21.46
CA LEU A 401 6.58 -16.62 -22.60
C LEU A 401 7.90 -15.93 -22.23
N SER A 402 8.13 -15.72 -20.93
CA SER A 402 9.41 -15.30 -20.38
C SER A 402 9.67 -15.99 -19.06
N PHE A 403 10.93 -16.27 -18.76
CA PHE A 403 11.39 -16.67 -17.44
C PHE A 403 12.21 -15.55 -16.83
N THR A 404 11.70 -15.02 -15.72
CA THR A 404 12.34 -13.92 -15.01
C THR A 404 13.33 -14.44 -13.99
N ARG A 405 14.59 -14.03 -14.14
CA ARG A 405 15.67 -14.48 -13.26
C ARG A 405 15.43 -13.95 -11.85
N THR A 406 15.62 -14.81 -10.86
CA THR A 406 15.46 -14.46 -9.45
C THR A 406 16.75 -14.73 -8.70
N HIS A 407 17.35 -13.68 -8.14
CA HIS A 407 18.57 -13.73 -7.34
C HIS A 407 18.61 -12.58 -6.32
N ASP A 408 19.53 -12.62 -5.36
CA ASP A 408 19.56 -11.67 -4.23
C ASP A 408 19.79 -10.21 -4.64
N ARG A 409 20.34 -9.98 -5.85
CA ARG A 409 20.63 -8.63 -6.37
C ARG A 409 19.53 -8.07 -7.28
N SER A 410 18.41 -8.79 -7.48
CA SER A 410 17.30 -8.30 -8.31
C SER A 410 16.71 -6.98 -7.78
N LEU A 411 16.18 -6.13 -8.67
CA LEU A 411 15.62 -4.81 -8.30
C LEU A 411 14.50 -4.88 -7.25
N THR A 412 13.77 -5.99 -7.18
CA THR A 412 12.68 -6.21 -6.22
C THR A 412 13.13 -6.84 -4.89
N SER A 413 14.39 -7.28 -4.81
CA SER A 413 14.96 -7.94 -3.63
C SER A 413 14.87 -7.03 -2.40
N GLY A 414 14.34 -7.55 -1.30
CA GLY A 414 14.11 -6.81 -0.05
C GLY A 414 12.95 -5.80 -0.06
N GLU A 415 12.37 -5.48 -1.21
CA GLU A 415 11.29 -4.50 -1.33
C GLU A 415 9.91 -5.11 -1.61
N ILE A 416 9.87 -6.28 -2.25
CA ILE A 416 8.64 -7.02 -2.51
C ILE A 416 8.85 -8.45 -2.02
N LEU A 417 8.02 -8.86 -1.05
CA LEU A 417 7.99 -10.22 -0.54
C LEU A 417 6.52 -10.68 -0.48
N ARG A 418 6.30 -11.93 -0.07
CA ARG A 418 4.97 -12.56 -0.09
C ARG A 418 4.02 -11.86 0.90
N GLY A 419 3.26 -10.89 0.39
CA GLY A 419 2.35 -10.07 1.20
C GLY A 419 2.98 -8.82 1.80
N PHE A 420 4.20 -8.46 1.39
CA PHE A 420 4.91 -7.25 1.78
C PHE A 420 5.30 -6.45 0.55
N GLN A 421 5.12 -5.13 0.62
CA GLN A 421 5.63 -4.19 -0.36
C GLN A 421 6.17 -2.98 0.41
N ASP A 422 7.36 -2.53 0.04
CA ASP A 422 8.02 -1.39 0.68
C ASP A 422 7.13 -0.12 0.62
N PRO A 423 7.01 0.64 1.72
CA PRO A 423 6.15 1.81 1.79
C PRO A 423 6.38 2.85 0.70
N SER A 424 7.62 3.06 0.23
CA SER A 424 7.90 3.99 -0.86
C SER A 424 7.17 3.58 -2.15
N ARG A 425 7.20 2.29 -2.50
CA ARG A 425 6.47 1.78 -3.68
C ARG A 425 4.95 1.95 -3.53
N MET A 426 4.43 1.74 -2.32
CA MET A 426 3.00 1.94 -2.05
C MET A 426 2.59 3.41 -2.13
N PHE A 427 3.45 4.31 -1.67
CA PHE A 427 3.25 5.75 -1.79
C PHE A 427 3.23 6.15 -3.27
N TYR A 428 4.24 5.75 -4.05
CA TYR A 428 4.29 6.05 -5.48
C TYR A 428 3.06 5.51 -6.22
N HIS A 429 2.63 4.27 -5.92
CA HIS A 429 1.38 3.71 -6.46
C HIS A 429 0.16 4.57 -6.12
N SER A 430 0.07 5.06 -4.88
CA SER A 430 -1.03 5.96 -4.48
C SER A 430 -0.94 7.31 -5.18
N ALA A 431 0.27 7.84 -5.35
CA ALA A 431 0.55 9.13 -5.97
C ALA A 431 0.13 9.16 -7.44
N PHE A 432 0.60 8.21 -8.26
CA PHE A 432 0.20 8.17 -9.68
C PHE A 432 -1.26 7.78 -9.85
N THR A 433 -1.82 6.93 -8.97
CA THR A 433 -3.25 6.56 -9.05
C THR A 433 -4.14 7.77 -8.83
N GLU A 434 -3.77 8.67 -7.90
CA GLU A 434 -4.51 9.90 -7.68
C GLU A 434 -4.28 10.92 -8.81
N ALA A 435 -3.04 11.07 -9.29
CA ALA A 435 -2.71 11.99 -10.37
C ALA A 435 -3.46 11.64 -11.68
N HIS A 436 -3.51 10.35 -12.03
CA HIS A 436 -4.10 9.91 -13.30
C HIS A 436 -5.63 9.99 -13.36
N LYS A 437 -6.33 10.12 -12.22
CA LYS A 437 -7.78 10.36 -12.23
C LYS A 437 -8.20 11.63 -12.98
N ARG A 438 -7.26 12.54 -13.24
CA ARG A 438 -7.50 13.88 -13.82
C ARG A 438 -6.79 14.08 -15.16
N VAL A 439 -6.20 13.02 -15.71
CA VAL A 439 -5.48 13.05 -16.98
C VAL A 439 -6.43 12.57 -18.07
N ASP A 440 -6.85 13.48 -18.94
CA ASP A 440 -7.82 13.19 -20.01
C ASP A 440 -7.22 13.32 -21.42
N GLU A 441 -5.98 13.82 -21.56
CA GLU A 441 -5.34 14.08 -22.86
C GLU A 441 -3.86 13.71 -22.88
N PHE A 442 -3.33 13.38 -24.06
CA PHE A 442 -1.92 13.01 -24.29
C PHE A 442 -0.91 14.11 -23.91
N HIS A 443 -1.35 15.33 -23.61
CA HIS A 443 -0.50 16.48 -23.32
C HIS A 443 -0.99 17.34 -22.14
N SER A 444 -1.78 16.80 -21.21
CA SER A 444 -1.96 17.50 -19.93
C SER A 444 -0.58 17.76 -19.35
N GLU A 445 -0.26 18.99 -18.91
CA GLU A 445 0.97 19.27 -18.15
C GLU A 445 1.15 18.12 -17.15
N ALA A 446 2.25 17.36 -17.30
CA ALA A 446 2.45 16.15 -16.53
C ALA A 446 2.20 16.49 -15.06
N GLN A 447 1.10 15.99 -14.50
CA GLN A 447 0.80 16.27 -13.10
C GLN A 447 1.96 15.70 -12.31
N VAL A 448 2.72 16.57 -11.65
CA VAL A 448 3.89 16.16 -10.86
C VAL A 448 3.42 15.12 -9.85
N VAL A 449 3.79 13.86 -10.10
CA VAL A 449 3.53 12.75 -9.20
C VAL A 449 4.49 12.95 -8.03
N PRO A 450 4.01 13.20 -6.81
CA PRO A 450 4.92 13.31 -5.68
C PRO A 450 5.68 11.99 -5.52
N LEU A 451 6.99 12.07 -5.35
CA LEU A 451 7.87 10.91 -5.24
C LEU A 451 8.39 10.78 -3.80
N PRO A 452 8.54 9.55 -3.29
CA PRO A 452 9.44 9.29 -2.18
C PRO A 452 10.86 9.68 -2.58
N ALA A 453 11.61 10.32 -1.67
CA ALA A 453 12.98 10.78 -1.96
C ALA A 453 13.89 9.64 -2.43
N ASP A 454 13.64 8.41 -1.98
CA ASP A 454 14.41 7.23 -2.37
C ASP A 454 14.00 6.60 -3.70
N MET A 455 12.93 7.07 -4.31
CA MET A 455 12.48 6.66 -5.66
C MET A 455 12.91 7.62 -6.75
N GLU A 456 13.44 8.80 -6.40
CA GLU A 456 14.08 9.71 -7.34
C GLU A 456 15.31 9.06 -8.00
N ALA A 457 15.68 9.53 -9.19
CA ALA A 457 16.89 9.11 -9.88
C ALA A 457 18.12 9.26 -8.95
N GLY A 458 18.87 8.17 -8.75
CA GLY A 458 20.02 8.13 -7.83
C GLY A 458 19.68 8.03 -6.33
N GLY A 459 18.41 8.14 -5.92
CA GLY A 459 18.01 8.07 -4.50
C GLY A 459 18.08 6.66 -3.88
N ARG A 460 18.21 5.60 -4.70
CA ARG A 460 18.17 4.22 -4.21
C ARG A 460 19.41 3.87 -3.39
N GLY A 461 19.20 3.55 -2.11
CA GLY A 461 20.28 3.17 -1.20
C GLY A 461 21.19 4.33 -0.76
N ALA A 462 20.85 5.55 -1.19
CA ALA A 462 21.51 6.78 -0.78
C ALA A 462 21.40 6.99 0.75
N ASP A 463 22.33 7.79 1.25
CA ASP A 463 22.25 8.36 2.59
C ASP A 463 21.58 9.73 2.49
N PHE A 464 20.40 9.87 3.08
CA PHE A 464 19.63 11.11 3.06
C PHE A 464 20.16 12.11 4.08
N GLY A 465 21.21 11.76 4.84
CA GLY A 465 21.87 12.62 5.80
C GLY A 465 20.99 12.92 7.00
N LYS A 466 21.10 14.14 7.51
CA LYS A 466 20.46 14.55 8.76
C LYS A 466 19.13 15.27 8.52
N TYR A 467 18.15 14.92 9.34
CA TYR A 467 16.86 15.56 9.50
C TYR A 467 16.72 16.12 10.91
N ASP A 468 16.01 17.24 11.05
CA ASP A 468 15.66 17.78 12.37
C ASP A 468 14.57 16.93 13.01
N TYR A 469 13.54 16.56 12.23
CA TYR A 469 12.38 15.79 12.71
C TYR A 469 12.00 14.66 11.77
N GLY A 470 11.62 13.51 12.34
CA GLY A 470 11.02 12.39 11.64
C GLY A 470 9.69 12.01 12.30
N TYR A 471 8.62 11.86 11.51
CA TYR A 471 7.29 11.51 12.01
C TYR A 471 6.89 10.11 11.53
N VAL A 472 6.49 9.23 12.45
CA VAL A 472 5.87 7.94 12.10
C VAL A 472 4.38 7.95 12.36
N LEU A 473 3.62 7.56 11.33
CA LEU A 473 2.18 7.39 11.41
C LEU A 473 1.66 6.41 10.36
N ASP A 474 0.39 6.02 10.48
CA ASP A 474 -0.33 5.35 9.39
C ASP A 474 -1.00 6.38 8.47
N THR A 475 -0.27 6.80 7.43
CA THR A 475 -0.65 7.72 6.36
C THR A 475 -1.86 7.29 5.54
N LYS A 476 -2.47 6.14 5.83
CA LYS A 476 -3.69 5.66 5.17
C LYS A 476 -4.95 5.99 5.95
N ILE A 477 -4.82 6.29 7.24
CA ILE A 477 -5.96 6.60 8.10
C ILE A 477 -6.15 8.11 8.11
N ASP A 478 -7.14 8.55 7.33
CA ASP A 478 -7.62 9.92 7.37
C ASP A 478 -8.43 10.17 8.65
N ASP A 479 -7.72 10.51 9.73
CA ASP A 479 -8.25 10.84 11.04
C ASP A 479 -7.60 12.11 11.63
N PHE A 480 -8.01 12.47 12.84
CA PHE A 480 -7.50 13.64 13.55
C PHE A 480 -5.99 13.59 13.81
N ILE A 481 -5.43 12.39 14.04
CA ILE A 481 -3.99 12.23 14.28
C ILE A 481 -3.23 12.56 13.00
N LEU A 482 -3.67 12.03 11.86
CA LEU A 482 -3.06 12.35 10.57
C LEU A 482 -3.19 13.84 10.25
N SER A 483 -4.37 14.41 10.42
CA SER A 483 -4.62 15.82 10.09
C SER A 483 -3.77 16.77 10.92
N THR A 484 -3.65 16.50 12.22
CA THR A 484 -2.79 17.23 13.16
C THR A 484 -1.32 17.08 12.77
N ALA A 485 -0.86 15.86 12.47
CA ALA A 485 0.50 15.61 12.02
C ALA A 485 0.84 16.38 10.73
N ILE A 486 -0.07 16.42 9.76
CA ILE A 486 0.14 17.19 8.51
C ILE A 486 0.34 18.69 8.82
N ALA A 487 -0.44 19.24 9.75
CA ALA A 487 -0.32 20.65 10.11
C ALA A 487 0.98 20.95 10.88
N GLU A 488 1.40 20.05 11.77
CA GLU A 488 2.70 20.09 12.46
C GLU A 488 3.86 20.04 11.44
N LEU A 489 3.82 19.11 10.49
CA LEU A 489 4.83 18.94 9.43
C LEU A 489 4.94 20.17 8.52
N ARG A 490 3.81 20.76 8.11
CA ARG A 490 3.79 22.00 7.31
C ARG A 490 4.40 23.18 8.07
N GLU A 491 4.13 23.28 9.37
CA GLU A 491 4.68 24.37 10.17
C GLU A 491 6.20 24.20 10.38
N LEU A 492 6.68 22.96 10.58
CA LEU A 492 8.11 22.68 10.64
C LEU A 492 8.83 23.06 9.35
N ASP A 493 8.28 22.66 8.19
CA ASP A 493 8.80 23.05 6.88
C ASP A 493 8.83 24.58 6.70
N ARG A 494 7.75 25.27 7.10
CA ARG A 494 7.66 26.74 7.07
C ARG A 494 8.72 27.42 7.95
N LEU A 495 9.10 26.80 9.06
CA LEU A 495 10.15 27.29 9.96
C LEU A 495 11.57 26.97 9.44
N GLY A 496 11.69 26.25 8.31
CA GLY A 496 12.96 25.91 7.67
C GLY A 496 13.61 24.64 8.23
N TYR A 497 12.87 23.83 8.98
CA TYR A 497 13.36 22.54 9.45
C TYR A 497 13.31 21.50 8.33
N ARG A 498 14.30 20.62 8.31
CA ARG A 498 14.28 19.47 7.39
C ARG A 498 13.55 18.31 8.04
N VAL A 499 12.46 17.87 7.43
CA VAL A 499 11.54 16.92 8.05
C VAL A 499 11.21 15.76 7.11
N ALA A 500 11.04 14.57 7.67
CA ALA A 500 10.53 13.43 6.93
C ALA A 500 9.30 12.80 7.60
N ILE A 501 8.40 12.27 6.78
CA ILE A 501 7.33 11.38 7.19
C ILE A 501 7.68 9.93 6.83
N ILE A 502 7.37 9.00 7.73
CA ILE A 502 7.61 7.58 7.59
C ILE A 502 6.29 6.85 7.79
N GLN A 503 5.86 6.10 6.78
CA GLN A 503 4.67 5.26 6.88
C GLN A 503 4.97 3.98 7.67
N HIS A 504 4.16 3.70 8.69
CA HIS A 504 4.05 2.38 9.30
C HIS A 504 2.58 1.99 9.47
N HIS A 505 2.24 0.71 9.36
CA HIS A 505 0.85 0.26 9.34
C HIS A 505 0.32 0.03 10.75
N SER A 506 -0.94 0.39 10.98
CA SER A 506 -1.75 -0.07 12.11
C SER A 506 -2.82 -1.08 11.65
N LEU A 507 -3.39 -1.81 12.60
CA LEU A 507 -4.44 -2.80 12.30
C LEU A 507 -5.70 -2.14 11.72
N ASP A 508 -6.02 -0.91 12.16
CA ASP A 508 -7.16 -0.13 11.66
C ASP A 508 -6.99 0.24 10.18
N GLY A 509 -5.75 0.48 9.75
CA GLY A 509 -5.38 0.79 8.37
C GLY A 509 -5.33 -0.43 7.45
N ALA A 510 -5.47 -1.66 7.98
CA ALA A 510 -5.29 -2.91 7.24
C ALA A 510 -6.16 -3.03 5.98
N THR A 511 -7.37 -2.46 6.04
CA THR A 511 -8.36 -2.50 4.95
C THR A 511 -8.18 -1.37 3.92
N LYS A 512 -7.40 -0.33 4.24
CA LYS A 512 -7.17 0.82 3.36
C LYS A 512 -5.95 0.54 2.45
N PRO A 513 -6.13 0.52 1.12
CA PRO A 513 -5.03 0.17 0.21
C PRO A 513 -4.08 1.34 -0.07
N LEU A 514 -4.62 2.56 -0.20
CA LEU A 514 -3.92 3.75 -0.67
C LEU A 514 -3.56 4.71 0.47
N VAL A 515 -2.52 5.51 0.24
CA VAL A 515 -2.16 6.67 1.07
C VAL A 515 -3.27 7.73 0.99
N ALA A 516 -3.56 8.40 2.11
CA ALA A 516 -4.56 9.45 2.17
C ALA A 516 -4.19 10.62 1.23
N PRO A 517 -5.13 11.15 0.42
CA PRO A 517 -4.85 12.24 -0.51
C PRO A 517 -4.25 13.50 0.15
N ALA A 518 -4.57 13.76 1.41
CA ALA A 518 -4.00 14.88 2.17
C ALA A 518 -2.47 14.80 2.32
N VAL A 519 -1.93 13.59 2.48
CA VAL A 519 -0.48 13.36 2.56
C VAL A 519 0.18 13.58 1.21
N LEU A 520 -0.42 13.07 0.13
CA LEU A 520 0.09 13.27 -1.24
C LEU A 520 0.15 14.76 -1.59
N ARG A 521 -0.89 15.53 -1.22
CA ARG A 521 -0.91 16.99 -1.39
C ARG A 521 0.17 17.69 -0.55
N MET A 522 0.33 17.30 0.71
CA MET A 522 1.36 17.88 1.57
C MET A 522 2.77 17.69 1.00
N ILE A 523 3.14 16.47 0.61
CA ILE A 523 4.46 16.19 0.02
C ILE A 523 4.68 16.99 -1.27
N ARG A 524 3.64 17.17 -2.10
CA ARG A 524 3.72 17.99 -3.31
C ARG A 524 3.95 19.48 -3.03
N GLU A 525 3.39 20.00 -1.94
CA GLU A 525 3.33 21.44 -1.64
C GLU A 525 4.43 21.92 -0.66
N THR A 526 5.24 21.01 -0.11
CA THR A 526 6.21 21.29 0.96
C THR A 526 7.56 20.65 0.67
N GLY A 527 8.59 20.98 1.45
CA GLY A 527 9.89 20.29 1.44
C GLY A 527 9.95 19.04 2.31
N VAL A 528 8.81 18.48 2.71
CA VAL A 528 8.74 17.27 3.57
C VAL A 528 9.04 16.03 2.74
N ASP A 529 10.06 15.27 3.15
CA ASP A 529 10.42 14.01 2.48
C ASP A 529 9.55 12.84 2.94
N PHE A 530 9.22 11.92 2.01
CA PHE A 530 8.66 10.62 2.38
C PHE A 530 9.78 9.57 2.37
N LEU A 531 10.02 8.94 3.53
CA LEU A 531 11.03 7.89 3.71
C LEU A 531 10.40 6.59 4.22
N SER A 532 11.14 5.49 4.10
CA SER A 532 10.82 4.18 4.67
C SER A 532 11.94 3.73 5.63
N PHE A 533 11.64 2.74 6.47
CA PHE A 533 12.61 2.21 7.45
C PHE A 533 13.88 1.65 6.81
N LYS A 534 13.89 1.31 5.51
CA LYS A 534 15.10 0.81 4.83
C LYS A 534 16.10 1.93 4.50
N ASN A 535 15.67 3.19 4.50
CA ASN A 535 16.51 4.32 4.12
C ASN A 535 17.54 4.63 5.20
N LYS A 536 18.71 5.14 4.79
CA LYS A 536 19.74 5.63 5.71
C LYS A 536 19.49 7.11 5.94
N ALA A 537 19.22 7.48 7.18
CA ALA A 537 19.02 8.85 7.60
C ALA A 537 19.24 8.97 9.11
N GLU A 538 19.71 10.13 9.55
CA GLU A 538 19.85 10.51 10.95
C GLU A 538 18.77 11.51 11.33
N PHE A 539 18.22 11.42 12.53
CA PHE A 539 17.19 12.34 13.03
C PHE A 539 17.61 12.93 14.37
N ASP A 540 17.50 14.25 14.54
CA ASP A 540 17.61 14.83 15.87
C ASP A 540 16.44 14.34 16.75
N TYR A 541 15.20 14.49 16.29
CA TYR A 541 14.01 13.95 16.94
C TYR A 541 13.23 13.02 16.01
N PHE A 542 12.92 11.82 16.49
CA PHE A 542 12.07 10.87 15.79
C PHE A 542 10.84 10.58 16.64
N ILE A 543 9.69 11.03 16.14
CA ILE A 543 8.43 11.11 16.87
C ILE A 543 7.47 10.09 16.28
N VAL A 544 7.11 9.11 17.09
CA VAL A 544 6.02 8.18 16.79
C VAL A 544 4.73 8.90 17.14
N ARG A 545 4.14 9.56 16.14
CA ARG A 545 2.97 10.41 16.30
C ARG A 545 1.69 9.59 16.45
N ASP A 546 1.68 8.39 15.89
CA ASP A 546 0.63 7.39 16.04
C ASP A 546 1.18 6.09 16.65
N ALA A 547 0.94 5.89 17.94
CA ALA A 547 1.37 4.69 18.66
C ALA A 547 0.76 3.39 18.10
N ARG A 548 -0.44 3.44 17.49
CA ARG A 548 -1.11 2.26 16.91
C ARG A 548 -0.29 1.63 15.80
N ALA A 549 0.55 2.43 15.13
CA ALA A 549 1.40 1.95 14.06
C ALA A 549 2.47 0.95 14.58
N PHE A 550 2.88 1.03 15.85
CA PHE A 550 3.93 0.16 16.40
C PHE A 550 3.42 -0.99 17.28
N GLU A 551 2.12 -1.14 17.50
CA GLU A 551 1.56 -2.22 18.34
C GLU A 551 2.13 -3.61 17.96
N PHE A 552 2.31 -3.86 16.66
CA PHE A 552 2.79 -5.15 16.12
C PHE A 552 4.05 -5.02 15.23
N GLY A 553 4.76 -3.90 15.31
CA GLY A 553 5.89 -3.57 14.43
C GLY A 553 7.24 -4.20 14.83
N GLU A 554 7.28 -5.22 15.68
CA GLU A 554 8.51 -5.68 16.34
C GLU A 554 9.60 -6.20 15.40
N CYS A 555 9.24 -6.66 14.21
CA CYS A 555 10.17 -7.22 13.22
C CYS A 555 10.51 -6.24 12.09
N THR A 556 10.20 -4.94 12.25
CA THR A 556 10.49 -3.94 11.22
C THR A 556 12.00 -3.64 11.17
N PRO A 557 12.71 -4.02 10.09
CA PRO A 557 14.12 -3.67 9.97
C PRO A 557 14.28 -2.17 9.70
N THR A 558 15.19 -1.51 10.41
CA THR A 558 15.45 -0.07 10.23
C THR A 558 16.92 0.25 10.00
N LYS A 559 17.18 1.23 9.12
CA LYS A 559 18.49 1.91 8.97
C LYS A 559 18.42 3.38 9.40
N LEU A 560 17.28 3.82 9.92
CA LEU A 560 17.09 5.15 10.48
C LEU A 560 17.75 5.24 11.85
N ARG A 561 18.45 6.35 12.11
CA ARG A 561 19.23 6.56 13.33
C ARG A 561 18.75 7.80 14.06
N PRO A 562 17.74 7.66 14.94
CA PRO A 562 17.33 8.78 15.78
C PRO A 562 18.38 9.05 16.86
N LYS A 563 18.58 10.32 17.22
CA LYS A 563 19.27 10.75 18.43
C LYS A 563 18.28 10.69 19.61
N HIS A 564 17.15 11.38 19.48
CA HIS A 564 16.02 11.31 20.40
C HIS A 564 14.89 10.51 19.77
N LEU A 565 14.34 9.54 20.50
CA LEU A 565 13.22 8.71 20.08
C LEU A 565 12.07 8.96 21.05
N ALA A 566 10.94 9.42 20.53
CA ALA A 566 9.78 9.76 21.33
C ALA A 566 8.52 9.09 20.78
N ILE A 567 7.59 8.79 21.68
CA ILE A 567 6.23 8.35 21.35
C ILE A 567 5.22 9.28 21.98
N VAL A 568 4.26 9.72 21.18
CA VAL A 568 3.15 10.53 21.66
C VAL A 568 2.08 9.60 22.22
N ALA A 569 1.73 9.77 23.48
CA ALA A 569 0.68 9.00 24.12
C ALA A 569 -0.67 9.32 23.46
N THR A 570 -1.47 8.30 23.18
CA THR A 570 -2.84 8.53 22.70
C THR A 570 -3.72 8.87 23.90
N THR A 571 -4.53 9.93 23.77
CA THR A 571 -5.59 10.23 24.74
C THR A 571 -6.69 9.19 24.57
N GLY A 572 -6.85 8.28 25.54
CA GLY A 572 -7.92 7.28 25.54
C GLY A 572 -9.06 7.67 26.47
N GLU A 573 -10.30 7.38 26.07
CA GLU A 573 -11.48 7.46 26.94
C GLU A 573 -11.61 6.17 27.76
N GLN A 574 -11.46 6.26 29.09
CA GLN A 574 -12.07 5.32 30.02
C GLN A 574 -12.26 6.00 31.37
N ASP A 575 -13.51 6.10 31.82
CA ASP A 575 -13.95 6.61 33.12
C ASP A 575 -13.44 8.02 33.49
N GLU A 576 -14.22 9.02 33.07
CA GLU A 576 -14.26 10.41 33.58
C GLU A 576 -12.95 11.22 33.69
N THR A 577 -11.82 10.76 33.11
CA THR A 577 -10.59 11.56 32.99
C THR A 577 -9.81 11.21 31.73
N PRO A 578 -9.34 12.18 30.92
CA PRO A 578 -8.39 11.89 29.84
C PRO A 578 -7.10 11.37 30.46
N VAL A 579 -6.81 10.08 30.31
CA VAL A 579 -5.51 9.52 30.70
C VAL A 579 -4.71 9.32 29.42
N SER A 580 -3.56 9.97 29.32
CA SER A 580 -2.54 9.66 28.33
C SER A 580 -2.15 8.18 28.49
N ARG A 581 -2.45 7.33 27.50
CA ARG A 581 -2.08 5.92 27.54
C ARG A 581 -1.03 5.65 26.47
N ILE A 582 0.00 4.92 26.86
CA ILE A 582 0.91 4.27 25.91
C ILE A 582 0.64 2.79 25.97
N ASP A 583 0.54 2.23 24.78
CA ASP A 583 0.53 0.82 24.55
C ASP A 583 1.92 0.23 24.83
N GLU A 584 2.02 -0.64 25.86
CA GLU A 584 3.27 -1.35 26.18
C GLU A 584 3.79 -2.17 24.99
N HIS A 585 2.92 -2.75 24.15
CA HIS A 585 3.36 -3.45 22.95
C HIS A 585 3.99 -2.52 21.92
N ALA A 586 3.49 -1.30 21.76
CA ALA A 586 4.08 -0.31 20.89
C ALA A 586 5.47 0.11 21.42
N LEU A 587 5.60 0.27 22.74
CA LEU A 587 6.88 0.59 23.38
C LEU A 587 7.89 -0.55 23.21
N ASP A 588 7.48 -1.80 23.41
CA ASP A 588 8.30 -2.99 23.22
C ASP A 588 8.74 -3.16 21.77
N SER A 589 7.82 -2.94 20.82
CA SER A 589 8.12 -3.01 19.39
C SER A 589 9.11 -1.92 18.99
N LEU A 590 8.97 -0.69 19.51
CA LEU A 590 9.94 0.38 19.29
C LEU A 590 11.32 0.06 19.88
N SER A 591 11.32 -0.47 21.11
CA SER A 591 12.53 -0.96 21.78
C SER A 591 13.26 -2.00 20.92
N ALA A 592 12.51 -2.96 20.36
CA ALA A 592 13.06 -3.98 19.47
C ALA A 592 13.60 -3.40 18.15
N VAL A 593 12.82 -2.54 17.47
CA VAL A 593 13.17 -1.97 16.16
C VAL A 593 14.43 -1.09 16.24
N PHE A 594 14.53 -0.23 17.26
CA PHE A 594 15.66 0.70 17.40
C PHE A 594 16.77 0.20 18.31
N ASN A 595 16.63 -1.00 18.88
CA ASN A 595 17.54 -1.58 19.86
C ASN A 595 17.87 -0.60 21.01
N ARG A 596 16.82 -0.03 21.60
CA ARG A 596 16.89 0.92 22.74
C ARG A 596 16.07 0.39 23.89
N ALA A 597 16.52 0.60 25.13
CA ALA A 597 15.71 0.21 26.28
C ALA A 597 14.42 1.08 26.34
N PRO A 598 13.28 0.57 26.82
CA PRO A 598 12.04 1.37 26.95
C PRO A 598 12.22 2.69 27.71
N ARG A 599 13.11 2.72 28.71
CA ARG A 599 13.46 3.92 29.49
C ARG A 599 14.21 5.00 28.69
N GLU A 600 14.76 4.66 27.53
CA GLU A 600 15.47 5.56 26.61
C GLU A 600 14.54 6.12 25.54
N ILE A 601 13.24 5.77 25.61
CA ILE A 601 12.19 6.28 24.74
C ILE A 601 11.42 7.34 25.52
N GLU A 602 11.39 8.55 24.98
CA GLU A 602 10.68 9.67 25.58
C GLU A 602 9.16 9.49 25.39
N ILE A 603 8.41 9.76 26.46
CA ILE A 603 6.96 9.66 26.48
C ILE A 603 6.40 11.07 26.55
N PHE A 604 5.70 11.49 25.49
CA PHE A 604 4.99 12.76 25.49
C PHE A 604 3.51 12.53 25.81
N SER A 605 3.15 12.74 27.08
CA SER A 605 1.76 12.72 27.56
C SER A 605 0.99 14.00 27.21
N ASP A 606 1.69 15.13 27.17
CA ASP A 606 1.11 16.47 27.00
C ASP A 606 1.62 17.12 25.69
N TRP A 607 1.68 16.35 24.61
CA TRP A 607 2.17 16.84 23.31
C TRP A 607 1.35 18.04 22.83
N VAL A 608 2.07 19.15 22.59
CA VAL A 608 1.53 20.43 22.11
C VAL A 608 1.25 20.26 20.62
N GLY A 609 0.08 19.69 20.26
CA GLY A 609 -0.27 19.42 18.88
C GLY A 609 -0.81 20.64 18.13
N LEU A 610 -0.54 20.75 16.84
CA LEU A 610 -0.99 21.87 16.02
C LEU A 610 -2.34 21.58 15.38
N ALA A 611 -3.32 22.45 15.59
CA ALA A 611 -4.65 22.18 15.09
C ALA A 611 -4.68 22.16 13.54
N PRO A 612 -5.41 21.22 12.92
CA PRO A 612 -5.28 20.89 11.50
C PRO A 612 -5.77 21.97 10.51
N TYR A 613 -6.12 23.15 10.98
CA TYR A 613 -6.75 24.20 10.20
C TYR A 613 -5.84 25.43 10.09
N GLU A 614 -5.84 26.03 8.91
CA GLU A 614 -5.35 27.40 8.75
C GLU A 614 -6.40 28.35 9.30
N GLN A 615 -5.99 29.38 10.04
CA GLN A 615 -6.89 30.47 10.40
C GLN A 615 -7.52 31.00 9.11
N VAL A 616 -8.83 30.84 8.98
CA VAL A 616 -9.58 31.44 7.89
C VAL A 616 -9.59 32.95 8.13
N ASP A 617 -9.27 33.74 7.11
CA ASP A 617 -9.34 35.19 7.23
C ASP A 617 -10.80 35.66 7.24
N PHE A 618 -11.32 35.87 8.44
CA PHE A 618 -12.66 36.39 8.70
C PHE A 618 -12.71 37.91 8.84
N SER A 619 -11.62 38.64 8.56
CA SER A 619 -11.58 40.11 8.67
C SER A 619 -12.61 40.81 7.77
N SER A 620 -13.07 40.12 6.71
CA SER A 620 -14.07 40.61 5.76
C SER A 620 -15.50 40.09 6.02
N TRP A 621 -15.70 39.17 6.97
CA TRP A 621 -17.02 38.58 7.23
C TRP A 621 -17.94 39.59 7.92
N LYS A 622 -19.20 39.63 7.46
CA LYS A 622 -20.28 40.40 8.07
C LYS A 622 -21.48 39.49 8.29
N PRO A 623 -22.24 39.66 9.39
CA PRO A 623 -23.45 38.89 9.60
C PRO A 623 -24.39 39.01 8.41
N LYS A 624 -24.78 37.86 7.84
CA LYS A 624 -25.78 37.80 6.78
C LYS A 624 -27.16 38.18 7.35
N GLU A 625 -28.05 38.70 6.51
CA GLU A 625 -29.44 39.03 6.89
C GLU A 625 -30.19 37.79 7.43
N LYS A 626 -29.81 36.61 6.95
CA LYS A 626 -30.24 35.30 7.41
C LYS A 626 -29.01 34.45 7.72
N LEU A 627 -28.88 33.98 8.98
CA LEU A 627 -27.76 33.14 9.39
C LEU A 627 -27.84 31.77 8.70
N VAL A 628 -26.70 31.14 8.47
CA VAL A 628 -26.59 29.77 7.98
C VAL A 628 -26.09 28.89 9.12
N VAL A 629 -26.92 27.95 9.58
CA VAL A 629 -26.56 26.97 10.59
C VAL A 629 -25.94 25.75 9.91
N GLY A 630 -24.71 25.44 10.31
CA GLY A 630 -23.93 24.33 9.80
C GLY A 630 -23.82 23.18 10.78
N ARG A 631 -23.76 21.96 10.24
CA ARG A 631 -23.27 20.78 10.97
C ARG A 631 -22.79 19.69 10.02
N GLY A 632 -21.72 18.98 10.39
CA GLY A 632 -21.35 17.70 9.80
C GLY A 632 -22.36 16.60 10.09
N ALA A 633 -22.36 15.53 9.29
CA ALA A 633 -23.13 14.33 9.59
C ALA A 633 -22.34 13.41 10.52
N ALA A 634 -22.96 13.04 11.64
CA ALA A 634 -22.37 12.10 12.58
C ALA A 634 -22.69 10.64 12.19
N ALA A 635 -21.70 9.76 12.38
CA ALA A 635 -21.80 8.34 12.04
C ALA A 635 -22.84 7.55 12.87
N THR A 636 -23.34 8.11 13.99
CA THR A 636 -24.26 7.44 14.90
C THR A 636 -25.48 8.30 15.27
N PRO A 637 -26.65 7.68 15.51
CA PRO A 637 -27.87 8.40 15.95
C PRO A 637 -27.73 9.10 17.30
N ALA A 638 -26.81 8.66 18.17
CA ALA A 638 -26.59 9.25 19.50
C ALA A 638 -26.11 10.71 19.43
N HIS A 639 -25.50 11.09 18.31
CA HIS A 639 -25.05 12.45 18.06
C HIS A 639 -26.19 13.35 17.56
N TRP A 640 -27.43 12.88 17.47
CA TRP A 640 -28.56 13.66 17.02
C TRP A 640 -29.66 13.74 18.09
N PRO A 641 -30.48 14.80 18.09
CA PRO A 641 -31.70 14.83 18.89
C PRO A 641 -32.58 13.59 18.60
N SER A 642 -33.04 12.93 19.66
CA SER A 642 -33.79 11.67 19.55
C SER A 642 -35.24 11.84 19.08
N LYS A 643 -35.75 13.08 19.06
CA LYS A 643 -37.12 13.41 18.62
C LYS A 643 -37.11 14.14 17.27
N ALA A 644 -37.96 13.69 16.35
CA ALA A 644 -38.14 14.32 15.04
C ALA A 644 -38.58 15.79 15.11
N SER A 645 -39.33 16.18 16.15
CA SER A 645 -39.69 17.59 16.38
C SER A 645 -38.46 18.43 16.72
N GLU A 646 -37.58 17.96 17.60
CA GLU A 646 -36.36 18.66 17.99
C GLU A 646 -35.36 18.74 16.82
N LEU A 647 -35.30 17.69 15.99
CA LEU A 647 -34.52 17.70 14.75
C LEU A 647 -34.99 18.83 13.82
N ARG A 648 -36.29 18.96 13.57
CA ARG A 648 -36.84 20.03 12.72
C ARG A 648 -36.68 21.42 13.35
N ASP A 649 -36.85 21.54 14.65
CA ASP A 649 -36.75 22.83 15.34
C ASP A 649 -35.31 23.38 15.32
N VAL A 650 -34.30 22.50 15.38
CA VAL A 650 -32.88 22.89 15.37
C VAL A 650 -32.33 22.95 13.95
N TYR A 651 -32.53 21.89 13.16
CA TYR A 651 -31.93 21.69 11.85
C TYR A 651 -32.91 21.88 10.69
N GLY A 652 -34.04 22.56 10.92
CA GLY A 652 -34.96 23.01 9.89
C GLY A 652 -34.81 24.50 9.58
N SER A 653 -34.59 24.80 8.31
CA SER A 653 -34.56 26.15 7.75
C SER A 653 -35.89 26.85 7.99
N ASN A 654 -35.84 28.11 8.40
CA ASN A 654 -37.01 28.90 8.73
C ASN A 654 -36.76 30.39 8.45
N GLU A 655 -37.62 31.28 8.93
CA GLU A 655 -37.49 32.73 8.69
C GLU A 655 -36.26 33.38 9.37
N LEU A 656 -35.64 32.69 10.34
CA LEU A 656 -34.51 33.22 11.10
C LEU A 656 -33.14 32.81 10.54
N TYR A 657 -33.04 31.58 10.03
CA TYR A 657 -31.79 31.00 9.53
C TYR A 657 -32.07 29.89 8.49
N ASP A 658 -31.10 29.68 7.61
CA ASP A 658 -31.02 28.51 6.74
C ASP A 658 -30.15 27.44 7.39
N VAL A 659 -30.30 26.19 6.95
CA VAL A 659 -29.50 25.07 7.46
C VAL A 659 -28.74 24.43 6.31
N LEU A 660 -27.43 24.20 6.52
CA LEU A 660 -26.54 23.50 5.61
C LEU A 660 -25.91 22.30 6.33
N LEU A 661 -26.15 21.10 5.82
CA LEU A 661 -25.66 19.84 6.39
C LEU A 661 -24.78 19.10 5.38
N VAL A 662 -23.87 18.27 5.87
CA VAL A 662 -23.16 17.29 5.03
C VAL A 662 -24.04 16.06 4.84
N ASP A 663 -24.18 15.59 3.60
CA ASP A 663 -24.98 14.41 3.24
C ASP A 663 -24.17 13.11 3.35
N ASP A 664 -23.77 12.76 4.56
CA ASP A 664 -23.10 11.49 4.91
C ASP A 664 -23.95 10.66 5.89
N PHE A 665 -25.26 10.58 5.62
CA PHE A 665 -26.15 9.73 6.41
C PHE A 665 -25.94 8.26 6.03
N ASN A 666 -25.11 7.55 6.79
CA ASN A 666 -24.97 6.10 6.66
C ASN A 666 -26.28 5.36 7.03
N GLN A 667 -26.29 4.02 6.88
CA GLN A 667 -27.47 3.20 7.17
C GLN A 667 -28.03 3.40 8.59
N ASN A 668 -27.20 3.74 9.57
CA ASN A 668 -27.63 3.98 10.95
C ASN A 668 -28.36 5.31 11.11
N CYS A 669 -28.04 6.31 10.28
CA CYS A 669 -28.60 7.67 10.38
C CYS A 669 -29.58 8.01 9.24
N ALA A 670 -29.88 7.08 8.32
CA ALA A 670 -30.73 7.32 7.14
C ALA A 670 -32.10 7.97 7.47
N ARG A 671 -32.75 7.53 8.55
CA ARG A 671 -34.04 8.09 9.01
C ARG A 671 -33.96 9.56 9.45
N ILE A 672 -32.80 10.01 9.92
CA ILE A 672 -32.56 11.41 10.31
C ILE A 672 -32.48 12.27 9.05
N GLY A 673 -31.74 11.79 8.04
CA GLY A 673 -31.66 12.41 6.73
C GLY A 673 -33.04 12.58 6.08
N GLU A 674 -33.90 11.55 6.15
CA GLU A 674 -35.29 11.63 5.65
C GLU A 674 -36.11 12.75 6.32
N VAL A 675 -35.99 12.93 7.64
CA VAL A 675 -36.73 13.97 8.39
C VAL A 675 -36.31 15.38 7.98
N LEU A 676 -35.04 15.56 7.61
CA LEU A 676 -34.44 16.87 7.33
C LEU A 676 -34.39 17.22 5.84
N ARG A 677 -34.63 16.25 4.95
CA ARG A 677 -34.46 16.40 3.49
C ARG A 677 -35.22 17.60 2.90
N ASP A 678 -36.44 17.85 3.36
CA ASP A 678 -37.27 18.95 2.88
C ASP A 678 -37.04 20.28 3.63
N ASN A 679 -36.20 20.27 4.67
CA ASN A 679 -36.03 21.39 5.59
C ASN A 679 -34.58 21.90 5.69
N ALA A 680 -33.61 21.29 5.02
CA ALA A 680 -32.21 21.71 5.02
C ALA A 680 -31.59 21.60 3.62
N ARG A 681 -30.51 22.35 3.39
CA ARG A 681 -29.64 22.17 2.24
C ARG A 681 -28.54 21.18 2.59
N PHE A 682 -28.08 20.45 1.58
CA PHE A 682 -27.12 19.38 1.75
C PHE A 682 -25.90 19.58 0.83
N VAL A 683 -24.70 19.37 1.38
CA VAL A 683 -23.45 19.22 0.63
C VAL A 683 -23.19 17.73 0.47
N PRO A 684 -23.11 17.19 -0.76
CA PRO A 684 -22.79 15.78 -0.97
C PRO A 684 -21.47 15.40 -0.28
N ALA A 685 -21.41 14.24 0.39
CA ALA A 685 -20.22 13.81 1.12
C ALA A 685 -18.95 13.78 0.25
N ASN A 686 -19.07 13.42 -1.02
CA ASN A 686 -17.95 13.39 -1.97
C ASN A 686 -17.42 14.79 -2.33
N ASP A 687 -18.26 15.82 -2.18
CA ASP A 687 -17.93 17.22 -2.47
C ASP A 687 -17.61 18.01 -1.17
N TYR A 688 -17.60 17.34 -0.03
CA TYR A 688 -17.37 17.96 1.27
C TYR A 688 -15.90 18.35 1.41
N ASP A 689 -15.65 19.66 1.33
CA ASP A 689 -14.41 20.28 1.79
C ASP A 689 -14.73 21.07 3.07
N ARG A 690 -14.09 20.68 4.18
CA ARG A 690 -14.39 21.27 5.51
C ARG A 690 -14.12 22.78 5.52
N ARG A 691 -13.06 23.28 4.87
CA ARG A 691 -12.73 24.71 4.85
C ARG A 691 -13.81 25.49 4.12
N ARG A 692 -14.20 25.02 2.94
CA ARG A 692 -15.29 25.60 2.15
C ARG A 692 -16.61 25.55 2.92
N PHE A 693 -16.93 24.42 3.52
CA PHE A 693 -18.13 24.26 4.34
C PHE A 693 -18.16 25.26 5.51
N LEU A 694 -17.07 25.36 6.27
CA LEU A 694 -16.97 26.31 7.39
C LEU A 694 -17.05 27.77 6.92
N SER A 695 -16.61 28.08 5.70
CA SER A 695 -16.79 29.42 5.10
C SER A 695 -18.22 29.71 4.64
N ASP A 696 -19.02 28.69 4.37
CA ASP A 696 -20.40 28.82 3.90
C ASP A 696 -21.41 29.00 5.06
N ILE A 697 -21.02 28.65 6.28
CA ILE A 697 -21.88 28.69 7.48
C ILE A 697 -21.54 29.88 8.39
N ASP A 698 -22.49 30.28 9.23
CA ASP A 698 -22.31 31.35 10.22
C ASP A 698 -22.31 30.83 11.66
N VAL A 699 -23.01 29.72 11.95
CA VAL A 699 -23.06 29.12 13.29
C VAL A 699 -22.98 27.61 13.18
N TRP A 700 -22.10 26.97 13.96
CA TRP A 700 -22.08 25.52 14.11
C TRP A 700 -23.00 25.10 15.24
N VAL A 701 -23.94 24.18 14.99
CA VAL A 701 -24.88 23.74 16.02
C VAL A 701 -24.83 22.23 16.20
N ASP A 702 -24.43 21.77 17.38
CA ASP A 702 -24.41 20.36 17.75
C ASP A 702 -25.32 20.08 18.97
N MET A 703 -26.45 19.41 18.73
CA MET A 703 -27.44 19.05 19.74
C MET A 703 -27.47 17.55 20.05
N GLY A 704 -26.37 16.84 19.79
CA GLY A 704 -26.21 15.42 20.12
C GLY A 704 -26.12 15.13 21.61
N ALA A 705 -25.60 13.95 21.96
CA ALA A 705 -25.14 13.69 23.33
C ALA A 705 -24.06 14.74 23.72
N PRO A 706 -24.03 15.19 25.00
CA PRO A 706 -22.98 16.09 25.46
C PRO A 706 -21.59 15.50 25.18
N HIS A 707 -20.67 16.35 24.75
CA HIS A 707 -19.29 15.97 24.46
C HIS A 707 -18.55 15.69 25.77
N SER A 708 -17.98 14.49 25.90
CA SER A 708 -17.06 14.11 26.99
C SER A 708 -15.63 14.57 26.74
N SER A 709 -15.29 14.90 25.50
CA SER A 709 -13.95 15.30 25.05
C SER A 709 -14.05 16.27 23.86
N ALA A 710 -12.95 16.95 23.56
CA ALA A 710 -12.93 17.97 22.50
C ALA A 710 -13.08 17.32 21.11
N SER A 711 -14.07 17.77 20.34
CA SER A 711 -14.43 17.27 19.02
C SER A 711 -13.72 18.06 17.92
N GLU A 712 -13.14 17.35 16.97
CA GLU A 712 -12.45 17.92 15.81
C GLU A 712 -13.32 18.92 15.05
N ASP A 713 -14.58 18.59 14.78
CA ASP A 713 -15.49 19.45 14.03
C ASP A 713 -15.83 20.74 14.80
N VAL A 714 -16.04 20.62 16.11
CA VAL A 714 -16.31 21.77 16.99
C VAL A 714 -15.10 22.68 17.06
N LEU A 715 -13.92 22.12 17.30
CA LEU A 715 -12.68 22.89 17.38
C LEU A 715 -12.32 23.54 16.05
N SER A 716 -12.58 22.84 14.93
CA SER A 716 -12.41 23.38 13.58
C SER A 716 -13.34 24.56 13.35
N ALA A 717 -14.60 24.48 13.80
CA ALA A 717 -15.54 25.59 13.71
C ALA A 717 -15.07 26.79 14.55
N ILE A 718 -14.66 26.58 15.81
CA ILE A 718 -14.17 27.65 16.70
C ILE A 718 -12.98 28.39 16.07
N ALA A 719 -12.01 27.65 15.53
CA ALA A 719 -10.82 28.26 14.97
C ALA A 719 -11.01 28.86 13.59
N ALA A 720 -11.96 28.33 12.83
CA ALA A 720 -12.52 29.04 11.70
C ALA A 720 -13.43 30.19 12.16
N GLY A 721 -13.36 30.69 13.39
CA GLY A 721 -14.16 31.84 13.85
C GLY A 721 -15.68 31.68 13.74
N VAL A 722 -16.18 30.46 13.55
CA VAL A 722 -17.61 30.16 13.53
C VAL A 722 -18.07 30.06 14.98
N VAL A 723 -19.11 30.81 15.33
CA VAL A 723 -19.72 30.69 16.66
C VAL A 723 -20.33 29.30 16.80
N VAL A 724 -19.98 28.60 17.88
CA VAL A 724 -20.47 27.24 18.15
C VAL A 724 -21.54 27.24 19.23
N VAL A 725 -22.61 26.49 19.00
CA VAL A 725 -23.68 26.21 19.97
C VAL A 725 -23.75 24.72 20.23
N LEU A 726 -23.50 24.30 21.48
CA LEU A 726 -23.55 22.91 21.91
C LEU A 726 -24.70 22.65 22.88
N ARG A 727 -25.05 21.38 23.04
CA ARG A 727 -25.91 20.94 24.14
C ARG A 727 -25.22 21.11 25.49
N SER A 728 -25.95 21.58 26.50
CA SER A 728 -25.47 21.62 27.89
C SER A 728 -25.00 20.24 28.37
N GLY A 729 -23.94 20.22 29.18
CA GLY A 729 -23.23 19.03 29.65
C GLY A 729 -21.81 18.86 29.09
N ALA A 730 -21.28 19.85 28.36
CA ALA A 730 -19.90 19.88 27.84
C ALA A 730 -19.14 21.14 28.31
N GLU A 731 -19.61 21.78 29.38
CA GLU A 731 -19.03 22.99 29.99
C GLU A 731 -17.59 22.74 30.45
N ASP A 732 -17.29 21.55 30.96
CA ASP A 732 -15.93 21.18 31.41
C ASP A 732 -14.94 21.00 30.24
N VAL A 733 -15.44 20.79 29.01
CA VAL A 733 -14.63 20.58 27.80
C VAL A 733 -14.34 21.89 27.09
N TYR A 734 -15.36 22.73 26.89
CA TYR A 734 -15.25 23.92 26.04
C TYR A 734 -15.37 25.25 26.79
N GLY A 735 -15.80 25.23 28.06
CA GLY A 735 -15.91 26.44 28.87
C GLY A 735 -16.69 27.56 28.16
N ASP A 736 -16.11 28.76 28.13
CA ASP A 736 -16.70 29.93 27.51
C ASP A 736 -16.39 30.07 26.00
N ALA A 737 -15.67 29.12 25.41
CA ALA A 737 -15.32 29.11 23.99
C ALA A 737 -16.57 28.95 23.10
N VAL A 738 -17.63 28.33 23.64
CA VAL A 738 -18.87 28.01 22.93
C VAL A 738 -20.09 28.49 23.71
N LEU A 739 -21.24 28.52 23.05
CA LEU A 739 -22.53 28.78 23.69
C LEU A 739 -23.23 27.46 24.01
N PHE A 740 -23.89 27.38 25.16
CA PHE A 740 -24.69 26.21 25.52
C PHE A 740 -26.18 26.49 25.41
N ALA A 741 -26.93 25.56 24.83
CA ALA A 741 -28.38 25.61 24.73
C ALA A 741 -29.00 24.23 24.86
N LYS A 742 -30.27 24.18 25.30
CA LYS A 742 -31.14 23.02 25.07
C LYS A 742 -31.67 23.09 23.63
N PRO A 743 -32.11 21.96 23.01
CA PRO A 743 -32.64 21.97 21.64
C PRO A 743 -33.71 23.04 21.39
N ASN A 744 -34.66 23.23 22.32
CA ASN A 744 -35.69 24.26 22.23
C ASN A 744 -35.20 25.71 22.46
N GLY A 745 -33.98 25.88 22.96
CA GLY A 745 -33.32 27.16 23.21
C GLY A 745 -32.50 27.66 22.02
N VAL A 746 -32.11 26.78 21.08
CA VAL A 746 -31.24 27.12 19.94
C VAL A 746 -31.80 28.28 19.13
N LYS A 747 -33.09 28.24 18.78
CA LYS A 747 -33.76 29.30 18.03
C LYS A 747 -33.65 30.68 18.71
N THR A 748 -33.69 30.71 20.04
CA THR A 748 -33.55 31.95 20.83
C THR A 748 -32.11 32.47 20.79
N VAL A 749 -31.12 31.57 20.89
CA VAL A 749 -29.70 31.91 20.79
C VAL A 749 -29.39 32.49 19.42
N LEU A 750 -29.78 31.80 18.34
CA LEU A 750 -29.56 32.25 16.97
C LEU A 750 -30.25 33.58 16.67
N LYS A 751 -31.48 33.78 17.16
CA LYS A 751 -32.18 35.07 17.04
C LYS A 751 -31.38 36.21 17.68
N ARG A 752 -30.84 36.01 18.88
CA ARG A 752 -30.01 37.02 19.57
C ARG A 752 -28.71 37.31 18.85
N LEU A 753 -28.01 36.28 18.36
CA LEU A 753 -26.78 36.45 17.58
C LEU A 753 -27.02 37.27 16.30
N ARG A 754 -28.17 37.06 15.65
CA ARG A 754 -28.58 37.84 14.47
C ARG A 754 -28.96 39.28 14.81
N GLU A 755 -29.75 39.49 15.87
CA GLU A 755 -30.23 40.83 16.26
C GLU A 755 -29.14 41.72 16.86
N PHE A 756 -28.08 41.13 17.42
CA PHE A 756 -26.99 41.84 18.07
C PHE A 756 -25.62 41.37 17.52
N PRO A 757 -25.16 41.89 16.38
CA PRO A 757 -23.87 41.55 15.76
C PRO A 757 -22.67 41.62 16.71
N LEU A 758 -22.65 42.58 17.63
CA LEU A 758 -21.58 42.72 18.63
C LEU A 758 -21.49 41.49 19.56
N LEU A 759 -22.63 40.84 19.88
CA LEU A 759 -22.61 39.61 20.68
C LEU A 759 -21.99 38.44 19.89
N TYR A 760 -22.23 38.40 18.59
CA TYR A 760 -21.60 37.40 17.72
C TYR A 760 -20.09 37.63 17.66
N GLU A 761 -19.64 38.86 17.42
CA GLU A 761 -18.20 39.20 17.37
C GLU A 761 -17.49 38.88 18.69
N LEU A 762 -18.08 39.29 19.83
CA LEU A 762 -17.51 38.99 21.15
C LEU A 762 -17.44 37.49 21.43
N GLN A 763 -18.47 36.72 21.07
CA GLN A 763 -18.44 35.26 21.25
C GLN A 763 -17.41 34.61 20.34
N ARG A 764 -17.29 35.08 19.10
CA ARG A 764 -16.27 34.62 18.15
C ARG A 764 -14.87 34.88 18.68
N GLU A 765 -14.58 36.10 19.14
CA GLU A 765 -13.28 36.43 19.73
C GLU A 765 -12.98 35.58 20.96
N ARG A 766 -13.97 35.36 21.84
CA ARG A 766 -13.83 34.46 22.98
C ARG A 766 -13.51 33.04 22.55
N GLY A 767 -14.26 32.49 21.60
CA GLY A 767 -13.99 31.16 21.05
C GLY A 767 -12.54 31.00 20.58
N ILE A 768 -12.07 31.91 19.74
CA ILE A 768 -10.71 31.91 19.21
C ILE A 768 -9.67 32.04 20.33
N ASN A 769 -9.88 32.96 21.28
CA ASN A 769 -8.94 33.21 22.38
C ASN A 769 -8.95 32.11 23.46
N SER A 770 -10.03 31.34 23.56
CA SER A 770 -10.17 30.20 24.48
C SER A 770 -9.65 28.90 23.87
N LEU A 771 -9.21 28.88 22.60
CA LEU A 771 -8.45 27.75 22.06
C LEU A 771 -7.16 27.60 22.87
N PRO A 772 -6.77 26.36 23.24
CA PRO A 772 -5.54 26.15 23.99
C PRO A 772 -4.35 26.81 23.28
N ALA A 773 -3.52 27.54 24.02
CA ALA A 773 -2.26 28.07 23.48
C ALA A 773 -1.41 26.94 22.85
N THR A 774 -1.60 25.70 23.30
CA THR A 774 -0.93 24.54 22.73
C THR A 774 -1.25 24.27 21.25
N TRP A 775 -2.28 24.91 20.69
CA TRP A 775 -2.78 24.66 19.34
C TRP A 775 -2.45 25.79 18.37
N ASP A 776 -1.72 26.81 18.84
CA ASP A 776 -1.26 27.92 18.03
C ASP A 776 0.16 27.69 17.48
N ARG A 777 0.44 28.23 16.29
CA ARG A 777 1.72 28.05 15.57
C ARG A 777 2.92 28.62 16.34
N ALA A 778 2.73 29.75 17.03
CA ALA A 778 3.82 30.43 17.73
C ALA A 778 4.25 29.66 18.99
N THR A 779 3.29 29.08 19.71
CA THR A 779 3.52 28.23 20.86
C THR A 779 4.08 26.88 20.44
N PHE A 780 3.61 26.29 19.33
CA PHE A 780 4.20 25.08 18.78
C PHE A 780 5.68 25.28 18.39
N GLY A 781 6.01 26.38 17.69
CA GLY A 781 7.39 26.73 17.38
C GLY A 781 8.27 26.86 18.64
N LYS A 782 7.78 27.59 19.66
CA LYS A 782 8.48 27.71 20.96
C LYS A 782 8.65 26.37 21.67
N TYR A 783 7.65 25.49 21.60
CA TYR A 783 7.71 24.16 22.17
C TYR A 783 8.80 23.31 21.50
N LEU A 784 8.88 23.36 20.16
CA LEU A 784 9.91 22.67 19.38
C LEU A 784 11.31 23.20 19.68
N ASP A 785 11.47 24.52 19.79
CA ASP A 785 12.75 25.13 20.17
C ASP A 785 13.16 24.66 21.58
N ALA A 786 12.22 24.66 22.54
CA ALA A 786 12.46 24.17 23.89
C ALA A 786 12.75 22.67 23.95
N LEU A 787 12.21 21.86 23.03
CA LEU A 787 12.60 20.45 22.90
C LEU A 787 14.05 20.34 22.49
N ARG A 788 14.53 21.10 21.49
CA ARG A 788 15.92 21.06 21.01
C ARG A 788 16.95 21.57 22.03
N GLU A 789 16.55 22.44 22.94
CA GLU A 789 17.42 22.96 24.01
C GLU A 789 17.66 21.95 25.15
N LYS A 790 16.81 20.92 25.29
CA LYS A 790 16.95 19.84 26.27
C LYS A 790 17.85 18.72 25.75
#